data_AF-A0A504XGP7-F1
#
_entry.id   AF-A0A504XGP7-F1
#
_cell.length_a   1.000
_cell.length_b   1.000
_cell.length_c   1.000
_cell.angle_alpha   90.00
_cell.angle_beta   90.00
_cell.angle_gamma   90.00
#
_symmetry.space_group_name_H-M   'P 1'
#
loop_
_entity.id
_entity.type
_entity.pdbx_description
1 polymer ?
#
loop_
_entity_poly.entity_id
_entity_poly.type
_entity_poly.pdbx_seq_one_letter_code
_entity_poly.pdbx_strand_id
1 'polypeptide(L)'
;MHFSAAETAVEPPVQRQRFEDESVEEKSLKERLRNSWPQLNITDDDGKGPSVSANALWSMLFDHDRAHEHCRTERWTLRSRFGAHNRFALCVTFHSVAVVSDVDPPKEDSLLTHACVVNWSITDHEQKKYYRFCAADDRAPALFSMMVAKKTIQNQPAMLQAMLEQFNKERLVLPDQLLDEAASTRLTELDVQFGKNTLKAAAPAVNRVHQLLVPRYTLHLEGVSSEHEESDLSKEVRAVVDLTFMPRSIPPALGGTRGIVSTGNWEDDEFSYCLHHTRLLGGSLRVTRASDNLELARELEVNRGSVWVEHSFGGVVPRSVEEARFVRDLRCRRIAEETEHMVHDHCLIRLYDKMAQCFSITRVMSAETGAVKRCDATVHSAASKEAFQHSSGVIMNDETDESYMSSETGVVYPTRWRVECPTSDGCRVVLRLAATLPNQEMITCLAQPSEWEGTVTVAGKLIMADGSVTEVRGDGFVTSRGRGKLYMARDLFGMLHGLGSAAMKRAEVAAAGSWEAIAEGPGLVALAGLKVALKTQQFDLTPSQQVVLAALLGTYGYIYHHPQEVEEVKKALQWCYNRWMTFYGASAINYRTLTLRAFMMQELCDVTHAKCAAWIQKRAQALDIAVPVSYLFNSDVADSCVFSLPARCLLLQPPSMLEVSQIKALMAGTWIMDPEETEGSMNAVLLEQGVNVLLRSVNSKTVPTWVVHVNCDNKIVIDEVTMLERRRFVIALDGTEWTWESVSRGWVKSRSCILSGGRELYVETEVQEGIERVWYQFQDGDKTMVQNIFYFTNPTTSKPVASCKRHFKIQLPPGSPTSAKK
;
A
#
# COMPACT_ATOMS: atom_id res chain seq x y z
N MET A 1 29.17 -3.84 -61.01
CA MET A 1 30.28 -3.23 -60.25
C MET A 1 29.73 -1.97 -59.60
N HIS A 2 29.94 -1.84 -58.29
CA HIS A 2 29.55 -0.74 -57.39
C HIS A 2 28.09 -0.26 -57.42
N PHE A 3 27.28 -0.80 -56.48
CA PHE A 3 26.13 -0.09 -55.91
C PHE A 3 26.51 0.46 -54.54
N SER A 4 26.07 1.68 -54.28
CA SER A 4 26.48 2.57 -53.19
C SER A 4 26.07 2.07 -51.80
N ALA A 5 26.86 2.47 -50.80
CA ALA A 5 26.60 2.24 -49.39
C ALA A 5 25.21 2.78 -48.98
N ALA A 6 24.53 1.97 -48.16
CA ALA A 6 23.24 2.28 -47.58
C ALA A 6 23.31 3.55 -46.73
N GLU A 7 22.38 4.47 -46.96
CA GLU A 7 22.07 5.56 -46.05
C GLU A 7 21.61 4.98 -44.71
N THR A 8 22.43 5.16 -43.68
CA THR A 8 22.03 4.98 -42.29
C THR A 8 20.91 5.98 -42.00
N ALA A 9 19.72 5.48 -41.66
CA ALA A 9 18.63 6.28 -41.16
C ALA A 9 19.10 7.10 -39.95
N VAL A 10 19.22 8.41 -40.14
CA VAL A 10 19.59 9.35 -39.08
C VAL A 10 18.38 9.50 -38.16
N GLU A 11 18.49 8.94 -36.96
CA GLU A 11 17.53 9.20 -35.88
C GLU A 11 17.42 10.71 -35.62
N PRO A 12 16.21 11.23 -35.37
CA PRO A 12 16.00 12.65 -35.17
C PRO A 12 16.74 13.17 -33.93
N PRO A 13 17.28 14.41 -33.96
CA PRO A 13 18.17 14.95 -32.92
C PRO A 13 17.53 15.05 -31.52
N VAL A 14 16.20 15.06 -31.44
CA VAL A 14 15.45 15.10 -30.16
C VAL A 14 15.55 13.78 -29.38
N GLN A 15 15.72 12.63 -30.06
CA GLN A 15 15.93 11.34 -29.39
C GLN A 15 17.37 11.18 -28.88
N ARG A 16 18.36 11.70 -29.61
CA ARG A 16 19.77 11.71 -29.15
C ARG A 16 19.98 12.58 -27.90
N GLN A 17 19.32 13.74 -27.81
CA GLN A 17 19.43 14.59 -26.61
C GLN A 17 18.82 13.97 -25.34
N ARG A 18 17.79 13.12 -25.45
CA ARG A 18 17.17 12.48 -24.27
C ARG A 18 18.06 11.43 -23.58
N PHE A 19 18.92 10.75 -24.32
CA PHE A 19 19.79 9.69 -23.75
C PHE A 19 21.05 10.24 -23.06
N GLU A 20 21.41 11.51 -23.33
CA GLU A 20 22.59 12.16 -22.75
C GLU A 20 22.32 12.77 -21.36
N ASP A 21 21.05 12.94 -20.95
CA ASP A 21 20.64 13.53 -19.65
C ASP A 21 20.21 12.52 -18.56
N GLU A 22 20.02 11.24 -18.90
CA GLU A 22 19.60 10.22 -17.92
C GLU A 22 20.77 9.83 -16.97
N SER A 23 20.50 9.81 -15.65
CA SER A 23 21.50 9.46 -14.64
C SER A 23 21.94 7.99 -14.76
N VAL A 24 23.09 7.66 -14.15
CA VAL A 24 23.61 6.28 -14.16
C VAL A 24 22.64 5.32 -13.45
N GLU A 25 22.04 5.77 -12.35
CA GLU A 25 21.05 5.03 -11.57
C GLU A 25 19.79 4.78 -12.39
N GLU A 26 19.30 5.78 -13.13
CA GLU A 26 18.13 5.64 -14.00
C GLU A 26 18.35 4.58 -15.09
N LYS A 27 19.51 4.63 -15.76
CA LYS A 27 19.87 3.66 -16.81
C LYS A 27 19.96 2.24 -16.23
N SER A 28 20.65 2.09 -15.10
CA SER A 28 20.77 0.81 -14.38
C SER A 28 19.41 0.22 -14.02
N LEU A 29 18.52 1.02 -13.44
CA LEU A 29 17.19 0.58 -13.03
C LEU A 29 16.30 0.19 -14.23
N LYS A 30 16.31 1.00 -15.30
CA LYS A 30 15.57 0.70 -16.55
C LYS A 30 16.08 -0.57 -17.22
N GLU A 31 17.39 -0.76 -17.27
CA GLU A 31 18.01 -1.96 -17.84
C GLU A 31 17.64 -3.20 -17.03
N ARG A 32 17.76 -3.14 -15.69
CA ARG A 32 17.39 -4.25 -14.79
C ARG A 32 15.91 -4.61 -14.91
N LEU A 33 15.02 -3.61 -14.97
CA LEU A 33 13.59 -3.82 -15.19
C LEU A 33 13.33 -4.52 -16.53
N ARG A 34 13.93 -4.03 -17.62
CA ARG A 34 13.77 -4.65 -18.96
C ARG A 34 14.33 -6.07 -19.02
N ASN A 35 15.45 -6.34 -18.34
CA ASN A 35 16.05 -7.67 -18.27
C ASN A 35 15.23 -8.65 -17.43
N SER A 36 14.38 -8.14 -16.52
CA SER A 36 13.43 -8.98 -15.77
C SER A 36 12.25 -9.48 -16.62
N TRP A 37 12.03 -8.88 -17.80
CA TRP A 37 10.93 -9.22 -18.69
C TRP A 37 11.35 -10.23 -19.77
N PRO A 38 10.38 -10.99 -20.32
CA PRO A 38 10.65 -11.91 -21.41
C PRO A 38 11.22 -11.21 -22.65
N GLN A 39 12.33 -11.72 -23.18
CA GLN A 39 12.95 -11.22 -24.41
C GLN A 39 12.34 -11.92 -25.64
N LEU A 40 11.25 -11.36 -26.16
CA LEU A 40 10.52 -11.92 -27.30
C LEU A 40 11.05 -11.38 -28.63
N ASN A 41 11.50 -12.28 -29.51
CA ASN A 41 11.89 -11.91 -30.87
C ASN A 41 10.65 -11.56 -31.69
N ILE A 42 10.66 -10.34 -32.24
CA ILE A 42 9.58 -9.81 -33.08
C ILE A 42 10.03 -9.93 -34.54
N THR A 43 9.26 -10.64 -35.34
CA THR A 43 9.50 -10.76 -36.77
C THR A 43 8.65 -9.75 -37.53
N ASP A 44 9.28 -8.92 -38.34
CA ASP A 44 8.62 -8.10 -39.36
C ASP A 44 8.50 -8.95 -40.63
N ASP A 45 7.34 -9.58 -40.82
CA ASP A 45 7.04 -10.32 -42.03
C ASP A 45 6.37 -9.37 -43.04
N ASP A 46 6.87 -9.35 -44.28
CA ASP A 46 6.52 -8.38 -45.33
C ASP A 46 4.99 -8.26 -45.54
N GLY A 47 4.39 -7.26 -44.88
CA GLY A 47 2.97 -6.89 -45.03
C GLY A 47 2.02 -7.25 -43.88
N LYS A 48 2.46 -7.97 -42.83
CA LYS A 48 1.61 -8.30 -41.65
C LYS A 48 1.97 -7.54 -40.36
N GLY A 49 3.03 -6.74 -40.38
CA GLY A 49 3.52 -6.01 -39.22
C GLY A 49 4.22 -6.92 -38.18
N PRO A 50 4.79 -6.33 -37.13
CA PRO A 50 5.55 -7.06 -36.11
C PRO A 50 4.69 -8.09 -35.38
N SER A 51 5.09 -9.36 -35.41
CA SER A 51 4.37 -10.45 -34.72
C SER A 51 5.32 -11.34 -33.90
N VAL A 52 4.77 -12.02 -32.88
CA VAL A 52 5.50 -12.99 -32.03
C VAL A 52 4.99 -14.39 -32.32
N SER A 53 5.90 -15.35 -32.53
CA SER A 53 5.51 -16.73 -32.82
C SER A 53 4.76 -17.39 -31.65
N ALA A 54 3.79 -18.26 -31.96
CA ALA A 54 3.05 -19.01 -30.94
C ALA A 54 3.96 -19.85 -30.03
N ASN A 55 5.04 -20.43 -30.57
CA ASN A 55 6.01 -21.21 -29.78
C ASN A 55 6.75 -20.34 -28.76
N ALA A 56 7.14 -19.12 -29.13
CA ALA A 56 7.76 -18.18 -28.21
C ALA A 56 6.80 -17.77 -27.08
N LEU A 57 5.52 -17.54 -27.39
CA LEU A 57 4.49 -17.23 -26.41
C LEU A 57 4.23 -18.39 -25.43
N TRP A 58 4.26 -19.64 -25.91
CA TRP A 58 4.15 -20.81 -25.04
C TRP A 58 5.39 -20.98 -24.14
N SER A 59 6.60 -20.80 -24.67
CA SER A 59 7.83 -20.84 -23.87
C SER A 59 7.79 -19.78 -22.78
N MET A 60 7.42 -18.54 -23.15
CA MET A 60 7.26 -17.44 -22.21
C MET A 60 6.29 -17.79 -21.07
N LEU A 61 5.14 -18.40 -21.38
CA LEU A 61 4.19 -18.84 -20.35
C LEU A 61 4.87 -19.80 -19.36
N PHE A 62 5.58 -20.82 -19.84
CA PHE A 62 6.22 -21.80 -18.96
C PHE A 62 7.31 -21.20 -18.07
N ASP A 63 8.08 -20.26 -18.59
CA ASP A 63 9.20 -19.65 -17.87
C ASP A 63 8.74 -18.54 -16.91
N HIS A 64 7.57 -17.93 -17.16
CA HIS A 64 7.07 -16.74 -16.46
C HIS A 64 5.67 -16.92 -15.84
N ASP A 65 5.20 -18.15 -15.64
CA ASP A 65 4.01 -18.42 -14.79
C ASP A 65 4.37 -18.40 -13.30
N ARG A 66 5.62 -18.76 -12.98
CA ARG A 66 6.18 -18.80 -11.62
C ARG A 66 6.40 -17.40 -11.05
N ALA A 67 6.62 -17.34 -9.73
CA ALA A 67 6.92 -16.08 -9.04
C ALA A 67 8.27 -15.48 -9.43
N HIS A 68 8.35 -14.15 -9.43
CA HIS A 68 9.53 -13.38 -9.83
C HIS A 68 10.18 -12.68 -8.63
N GLU A 69 11.41 -13.07 -8.30
CA GLU A 69 12.15 -12.56 -7.12
C GLU A 69 12.53 -11.08 -7.23
N HIS A 70 12.69 -10.55 -8.45
CA HIS A 70 13.27 -9.22 -8.67
C HIS A 70 12.24 -8.12 -8.99
N CYS A 71 10.95 -8.44 -8.93
CA CYS A 71 9.88 -7.48 -9.21
C CYS A 71 9.38 -6.78 -7.95
N ARG A 72 9.04 -5.50 -8.07
CA ARG A 72 8.42 -4.76 -6.97
C ARG A 72 6.97 -5.19 -6.75
N THR A 73 6.24 -5.48 -7.82
CA THR A 73 4.83 -5.86 -7.77
C THR A 73 4.61 -7.06 -8.68
N GLU A 74 3.79 -8.00 -8.24
CA GLU A 74 3.43 -9.20 -8.98
C GLU A 74 2.00 -9.63 -8.64
N ARG A 75 1.19 -9.91 -9.66
CA ARG A 75 -0.25 -10.17 -9.55
C ARG A 75 -0.67 -11.35 -10.42
N TRP A 76 -1.24 -12.38 -9.80
CA TRP A 76 -1.98 -13.43 -10.49
C TRP A 76 -3.47 -13.17 -10.32
N THR A 77 -4.11 -12.76 -11.42
CA THR A 77 -5.54 -12.44 -11.44
C THR A 77 -6.30 -13.49 -12.23
N LEU A 78 -7.31 -14.09 -11.63
CA LEU A 78 -8.18 -15.06 -12.28
C LEU A 78 -9.63 -14.59 -12.21
N ARG A 79 -10.31 -14.67 -13.35
CA ARG A 79 -11.75 -14.39 -13.46
C ARG A 79 -12.45 -15.56 -14.10
N SER A 80 -13.61 -15.94 -13.58
CA SER A 80 -14.33 -17.13 -14.04
C SER A 80 -15.84 -16.92 -14.07
N ARG A 81 -16.48 -17.52 -15.07
CA ARG A 81 -17.94 -17.69 -15.16
C ARG A 81 -18.23 -19.20 -15.17
N PHE A 82 -19.03 -19.67 -14.22
CA PHE A 82 -19.23 -21.11 -14.01
C PHE A 82 -20.54 -21.43 -13.28
N GLY A 83 -20.79 -22.74 -13.11
CA GLY A 83 -22.03 -23.28 -12.54
C GLY A 83 -23.13 -23.40 -13.59
N ALA A 84 -24.28 -23.97 -13.19
CA ALA A 84 -25.43 -24.08 -14.08
C ALA A 84 -25.80 -22.71 -14.67
N HIS A 85 -25.93 -22.62 -16.00
CA HIS A 85 -26.23 -21.39 -16.73
C HIS A 85 -25.31 -20.19 -16.41
N ASN A 86 -24.06 -20.42 -16.01
CA ASN A 86 -23.13 -19.39 -15.54
C ASN A 86 -23.70 -18.57 -14.35
N ARG A 87 -24.33 -19.25 -13.38
CA ARG A 87 -24.85 -18.61 -12.16
C ARG A 87 -23.78 -17.81 -11.41
N PHE A 88 -22.57 -18.34 -11.29
CA PHE A 88 -21.51 -17.73 -10.49
C PHE A 88 -20.50 -17.01 -11.35
N ALA A 89 -20.03 -15.86 -10.85
CA ALA A 89 -18.75 -15.30 -11.26
C ALA A 89 -17.78 -15.30 -10.10
N LEU A 90 -16.50 -15.53 -10.38
CA LEU A 90 -15.40 -15.43 -9.43
C LEU A 90 -14.39 -14.44 -9.96
N CYS A 91 -13.91 -13.55 -9.10
CA CYS A 91 -12.69 -12.77 -9.31
C CYS A 91 -11.74 -13.10 -8.16
N VAL A 92 -10.46 -13.32 -8.44
CA VAL A 92 -9.42 -13.50 -7.43
C VAL A 92 -8.13 -12.88 -7.90
N THR A 93 -7.45 -12.19 -7.00
CA THR A 93 -6.11 -11.62 -7.20
C THR A 93 -5.22 -12.05 -6.05
N PHE A 94 -4.14 -12.77 -6.37
CA PHE A 94 -2.99 -12.93 -5.47
C PHE A 94 -2.00 -11.81 -5.80
N HIS A 95 -1.73 -10.92 -4.85
CA HIS A 95 -0.87 -9.76 -5.03
C HIS A 95 0.31 -9.80 -4.06
N SER A 96 1.52 -9.74 -4.61
CA SER A 96 2.77 -9.60 -3.87
C SER A 96 3.39 -8.24 -4.13
N VAL A 97 3.76 -7.52 -3.07
CA VAL A 97 4.44 -6.21 -3.17
C VAL A 97 5.71 -6.22 -2.34
N ALA A 98 6.86 -6.03 -2.99
CA ALA A 98 8.14 -5.90 -2.31
C ALA A 98 8.22 -4.60 -1.50
N VAL A 99 8.61 -4.72 -0.24
CA VAL A 99 8.87 -3.61 0.68
C VAL A 99 10.37 -3.53 0.90
N VAL A 100 11.00 -2.57 0.23
CA VAL A 100 12.46 -2.37 0.20
C VAL A 100 12.83 -1.11 0.97
N SER A 101 13.98 -1.09 1.68
CA SER A 101 14.52 0.09 2.37
C SER A 101 14.87 1.22 1.40
N ASP A 102 14.64 2.47 1.81
CA ASP A 102 15.02 3.65 0.99
C ASP A 102 16.46 4.12 1.28
N VAL A 103 17.15 3.49 2.23
CA VAL A 103 18.50 3.87 2.68
C VAL A 103 19.52 2.84 2.27
N ASP A 104 19.27 1.60 2.65
CA ASP A 104 20.17 0.47 2.43
C ASP A 104 19.30 -0.67 1.90
N PRO A 105 18.98 -0.63 0.59
CA PRO A 105 18.22 -1.70 -0.02
C PRO A 105 18.98 -3.04 0.06
N PRO A 106 18.26 -4.16 0.00
CA PRO A 106 18.89 -5.47 -0.09
C PRO A 106 19.78 -5.52 -1.33
N LYS A 107 20.97 -6.13 -1.17
CA LYS A 107 21.87 -6.43 -2.28
C LYS A 107 21.19 -7.32 -3.31
N GLU A 108 21.76 -7.43 -4.50
CA GLU A 108 21.17 -8.18 -5.62
C GLU A 108 20.85 -9.64 -5.26
N ASP A 109 21.74 -10.32 -4.53
CA ASP A 109 21.56 -11.72 -4.10
C ASP A 109 20.70 -11.89 -2.84
N SER A 110 20.10 -10.81 -2.31
CA SER A 110 19.29 -10.86 -1.09
C SER A 110 17.80 -10.99 -1.43
N LEU A 111 17.15 -11.93 -0.73
CA LEU A 111 15.70 -12.10 -0.73
C LEU A 111 15.00 -10.81 -0.31
N LEU A 112 13.89 -10.50 -1.00
CA LEU A 112 13.04 -9.35 -0.69
C LEU A 112 11.98 -9.71 0.35
N THR A 113 11.62 -8.73 1.17
CA THR A 113 10.43 -8.81 2.02
C THR A 113 9.22 -8.40 1.20
N HIS A 114 8.20 -9.26 1.14
CA HIS A 114 6.95 -8.97 0.43
C HIS A 114 5.78 -8.81 1.41
N ALA A 115 4.88 -7.88 1.11
CA ALA A 115 3.51 -7.86 1.60
C ALA A 115 2.65 -8.70 0.64
N CYS A 116 2.09 -9.79 1.15
CA CYS A 116 1.27 -10.70 0.36
C CYS A 116 -0.21 -10.52 0.71
N VAL A 117 -1.04 -10.31 -0.31
CA VAL A 117 -2.49 -10.08 -0.18
C VAL A 117 -3.25 -10.96 -1.15
N VAL A 118 -4.36 -11.55 -0.70
CA VAL A 118 -5.32 -12.24 -1.55
C VAL A 118 -6.68 -11.57 -1.40
N ASN A 119 -7.23 -11.13 -2.53
CA ASN A 119 -8.56 -10.55 -2.63
C ASN A 119 -9.38 -11.40 -3.59
N TRP A 120 -10.58 -11.80 -3.19
CA TRP A 120 -11.47 -12.53 -4.08
C TRP A 120 -12.93 -12.31 -3.76
N SER A 121 -13.78 -12.55 -4.76
CA SER A 121 -15.22 -12.35 -4.66
C SER A 121 -16.03 -13.34 -5.46
N ILE A 122 -17.25 -13.60 -4.99
CA ILE A 122 -18.25 -14.40 -5.68
C ILE A 122 -19.44 -13.50 -6.00
N THR A 123 -19.82 -13.45 -7.27
CA THR A 123 -21.09 -12.87 -7.70
C THR A 123 -22.10 -13.99 -7.96
N ASP A 124 -23.11 -14.13 -7.08
CA ASP A 124 -24.23 -15.04 -7.27
C ASP A 124 -25.37 -14.31 -7.99
N HIS A 125 -25.57 -14.64 -9.27
CA HIS A 125 -26.56 -13.98 -10.12
C HIS A 125 -28.00 -14.39 -9.80
N GLU A 126 -28.18 -15.56 -9.19
CA GLU A 126 -29.52 -16.05 -8.82
C GLU A 126 -29.98 -15.35 -7.54
N GLN A 127 -29.11 -15.30 -6.52
CA GLN A 127 -29.40 -14.63 -5.25
C GLN A 127 -29.18 -13.11 -5.30
N LYS A 128 -28.57 -12.59 -6.38
CA LYS A 128 -28.18 -11.19 -6.55
C LYS A 128 -27.31 -10.69 -5.40
N LYS A 129 -26.32 -11.51 -5.02
CA LYS A 129 -25.39 -11.24 -3.92
C LYS A 129 -23.95 -11.17 -4.43
N TYR A 130 -23.20 -10.26 -3.84
CA TYR A 130 -21.76 -10.13 -4.01
C TYR A 130 -21.11 -10.44 -2.66
N TYR A 131 -20.27 -11.46 -2.62
CA TYR A 131 -19.51 -11.87 -1.44
C TYR A 131 -18.04 -11.55 -1.69
N ARG A 132 -17.35 -10.90 -0.76
CA ARG A 132 -15.92 -10.54 -0.89
C ARG A 132 -15.12 -11.03 0.31
N PHE A 133 -13.85 -11.31 0.04
CA PHE A 133 -12.91 -11.90 0.97
C PHE A 133 -11.55 -11.24 0.73
N CYS A 134 -10.99 -10.63 1.76
CA CYS A 134 -9.72 -9.91 1.70
C CYS A 134 -8.85 -10.38 2.86
N ALA A 135 -7.66 -10.87 2.55
CA ALA A 135 -6.71 -11.29 3.56
C ALA A 135 -5.28 -10.92 3.18
N ALA A 136 -4.50 -10.49 4.17
CA ALA A 136 -3.11 -10.08 4.05
C ALA A 136 -2.23 -10.81 5.06
N ASP A 137 -0.93 -10.90 4.81
CA ASP A 137 0.00 -11.58 5.72
C ASP A 137 -0.02 -11.02 7.16
N ASP A 138 0.49 -11.80 8.10
CA ASP A 138 0.57 -11.47 9.53
C ASP A 138 1.38 -10.20 9.82
N ARG A 139 2.29 -9.84 8.92
CA ARG A 139 3.14 -8.64 9.00
C ARG A 139 2.50 -7.42 8.33
N ALA A 140 1.31 -7.57 7.75
CA ALA A 140 0.64 -6.52 6.98
C ALA A 140 0.48 -5.20 7.75
N PRO A 141 0.14 -5.15 9.06
CA PRO A 141 0.06 -3.88 9.78
C PRO A 141 1.37 -3.08 9.72
N ALA A 142 2.51 -3.74 9.91
CA ALA A 142 3.82 -3.10 9.85
C ALA A 142 4.25 -2.75 8.41
N LEU A 143 4.01 -3.65 7.46
CA LEU A 143 4.34 -3.44 6.05
C LEU A 143 3.48 -2.32 5.43
N PHE A 144 2.18 -2.29 5.70
CA PHE A 144 1.28 -1.22 5.25
C PHE A 144 1.61 0.11 5.90
N SER A 145 2.00 0.12 7.19
CA SER A 145 2.51 1.35 7.82
C SER A 145 3.73 1.91 7.09
N MET A 146 4.64 1.04 6.64
CA MET A 146 5.80 1.43 5.84
C MET A 146 5.37 1.93 4.44
N MET A 147 4.46 1.24 3.77
CA MET A 147 3.95 1.65 2.46
C MET A 147 3.22 3.00 2.52
N VAL A 148 2.49 3.29 3.60
CA VAL A 148 1.88 4.60 3.89
C VAL A 148 2.96 5.66 4.09
N ALA A 149 3.96 5.40 4.93
CA ALA A 149 5.06 6.34 5.18
C ALA A 149 5.87 6.66 3.92
N LYS A 150 6.02 5.68 3.01
CA LYS A 150 6.69 5.80 1.72
C LYS A 150 5.81 6.31 0.59
N LYS A 151 4.56 6.70 0.88
CA LYS A 151 3.57 7.16 -0.12
C LYS A 151 3.34 6.16 -1.27
N THR A 152 3.55 4.87 -1.01
CA THR A 152 3.10 3.81 -1.92
C THR A 152 1.59 3.61 -1.79
N ILE A 153 1.07 3.71 -0.56
CA ILE A 153 -0.36 3.89 -0.30
C ILE A 153 -0.60 5.39 -0.14
N GLN A 154 -1.49 5.95 -0.96
CA GLN A 154 -1.75 7.39 -1.00
C GLN A 154 -3.20 7.69 -0.63
N ASN A 155 -3.39 8.71 0.21
CA ASN A 155 -4.69 9.25 0.57
C ASN A 155 -4.49 10.62 1.24
N GLN A 156 -5.58 11.26 1.69
CA GLN A 156 -5.49 12.47 2.50
C GLN A 156 -4.74 12.20 3.81
N PRO A 157 -3.94 13.18 4.32
CA PRO A 157 -3.11 12.98 5.51
C PRO A 157 -3.85 12.46 6.74
N ALA A 158 -5.07 12.97 7.00
CA ALA A 158 -5.88 12.53 8.13
C ALA A 158 -6.38 11.08 7.98
N MET A 159 -6.66 10.64 6.74
CA MET A 159 -7.05 9.26 6.45
C MET A 159 -5.87 8.30 6.69
N LEU A 160 -4.69 8.64 6.16
CA LEU A 160 -3.47 7.86 6.38
C LEU A 160 -3.12 7.75 7.88
N GLN A 161 -3.34 8.83 8.63
CA GLN A 161 -3.16 8.85 10.08
C GLN A 161 -4.18 7.97 10.83
N ALA A 162 -5.44 7.97 10.42
CA ALA A 162 -6.46 7.10 10.99
C ALA A 162 -6.18 5.61 10.70
N MET A 163 -5.67 5.29 9.50
CA MET A 163 -5.21 3.93 9.15
C MET A 163 -4.05 3.50 10.04
N LEU A 164 -3.05 4.38 10.23
CA LEU A 164 -1.95 4.13 11.15
C LEU A 164 -2.41 3.91 12.59
N GLU A 165 -3.47 4.56 13.06
CA GLU A 165 -4.04 4.28 14.38
C GLU A 165 -4.50 2.81 14.51
N GLN A 166 -5.06 2.22 13.45
CA GLN A 166 -5.45 0.81 13.42
C GLN A 166 -4.24 -0.11 13.33
N PHE A 167 -3.32 0.15 12.40
CA PHE A 167 -2.10 -0.65 12.24
C PHE A 167 -1.24 -0.61 13.51
N ASN A 168 -1.27 0.51 14.24
CA ASN A 168 -0.56 0.64 15.51
C ASN A 168 -1.08 -0.32 16.59
N LYS A 169 -2.32 -0.80 16.45
CA LYS A 169 -2.97 -1.77 17.35
C LYS A 169 -2.97 -3.19 16.77
N GLU A 170 -2.13 -3.48 15.77
CA GLU A 170 -2.05 -4.77 15.05
C GLU A 170 -3.38 -5.17 14.38
N ARG A 171 -4.11 -4.16 13.87
CA ARG A 171 -5.40 -4.37 13.18
C ARG A 171 -5.37 -3.80 11.78
N LEU A 172 -6.02 -4.48 10.85
CA LEU A 172 -6.29 -3.97 9.51
C LEU A 172 -7.64 -3.24 9.47
N VAL A 173 -7.89 -2.53 8.37
CA VAL A 173 -9.17 -1.86 8.11
C VAL A 173 -10.08 -2.86 7.43
N LEU A 174 -11.30 -3.03 7.93
CA LEU A 174 -12.26 -3.98 7.34
C LEU A 174 -12.56 -3.59 5.88
N PRO A 175 -12.72 -4.57 4.97
CA PRO A 175 -12.84 -6.00 5.24
C PRO A 175 -11.52 -6.80 5.24
N ASP A 176 -10.36 -6.14 5.20
CA ASP A 176 -9.07 -6.84 5.22
C ASP A 176 -8.89 -7.59 6.55
N GLN A 177 -8.47 -8.85 6.45
CA GLN A 177 -8.16 -9.73 7.59
C GLN A 177 -6.71 -10.20 7.51
N LEU A 178 -6.19 -10.75 8.61
CA LEU A 178 -4.93 -11.47 8.58
C LEU A 178 -5.14 -12.87 8.02
N LEU A 179 -4.16 -13.38 7.28
CA LEU A 179 -4.14 -14.77 6.81
C LEU A 179 -4.06 -15.74 7.99
N ASP A 180 -4.80 -16.84 7.90
CA ASP A 180 -4.77 -17.94 8.88
C ASP A 180 -3.40 -18.64 8.94
N GLU A 181 -2.65 -18.61 7.83
CA GLU A 181 -1.35 -19.27 7.67
C GLU A 181 -0.39 -18.37 6.88
N ALA A 182 0.91 -18.59 7.03
CA ALA A 182 1.93 -17.79 6.36
C ALA A 182 1.83 -17.87 4.83
N ALA A 183 2.03 -16.73 4.16
CA ALA A 183 2.12 -16.68 2.71
C ALA A 183 3.45 -17.28 2.21
N SER A 184 3.39 -18.04 1.12
CA SER A 184 4.57 -18.58 0.44
C SER A 184 4.37 -18.68 -1.07
N THR A 185 5.47 -18.57 -1.81
CA THR A 185 5.52 -18.76 -3.26
C THR A 185 6.73 -19.60 -3.62
N ARG A 186 6.67 -20.31 -4.75
CA ARG A 186 7.83 -21.03 -5.33
C ARG A 186 8.37 -20.29 -6.55
N LEU A 187 9.70 -20.23 -6.65
CA LEU A 187 10.40 -19.60 -7.78
C LEU A 187 10.63 -20.55 -8.96
N THR A 188 10.42 -21.87 -8.78
CA THR A 188 10.68 -22.89 -9.81
C THR A 188 9.44 -23.29 -10.57
N GLU A 189 8.26 -23.09 -10.00
CA GLU A 189 6.96 -23.49 -10.53
C GLU A 189 5.88 -22.53 -10.03
N LEU A 190 4.72 -22.49 -10.70
CA LEU A 190 3.57 -21.79 -10.15
C LEU A 190 3.01 -22.60 -8.98
N ASP A 191 3.37 -22.20 -7.78
CA ASP A 191 2.77 -22.63 -6.51
C ASP A 191 2.70 -21.40 -5.58
N VAL A 192 1.55 -20.74 -5.58
CA VAL A 192 1.23 -19.60 -4.73
C VAL A 192 0.31 -20.08 -3.62
N GLN A 193 0.66 -19.84 -2.37
CA GLN A 193 -0.13 -20.19 -1.20
C GLN A 193 -0.20 -19.00 -0.24
N PHE A 194 -1.34 -18.29 -0.22
CA PHE A 194 -1.60 -17.19 0.71
C PHE A 194 -2.66 -17.64 1.71
N GLY A 195 -2.20 -18.07 2.88
CA GLY A 195 -3.06 -18.76 3.85
C GLY A 195 -3.54 -20.09 3.28
N LYS A 196 -4.86 -20.31 3.34
CA LYS A 196 -5.52 -21.47 2.72
C LYS A 196 -5.79 -21.29 1.23
N ASN A 197 -5.57 -20.11 0.66
CA ASN A 197 -5.85 -19.84 -0.74
C ASN A 197 -4.63 -20.25 -1.58
N THR A 198 -4.84 -21.09 -2.60
CA THR A 198 -3.74 -21.61 -3.43
C THR A 198 -4.02 -21.53 -4.92
N LEU A 199 -2.99 -21.22 -5.71
CA LEU A 199 -2.97 -21.32 -7.17
C LEU A 199 -1.73 -22.11 -7.59
N LYS A 200 -1.94 -23.23 -8.29
CA LYS A 200 -0.86 -24.12 -8.70
C LYS A 200 -0.97 -24.51 -10.17
N ALA A 201 0.16 -24.73 -10.83
CA ALA A 201 0.22 -25.40 -12.13
C ALA A 201 0.94 -26.75 -12.00
N ALA A 202 0.31 -27.84 -12.49
CA ALA A 202 0.96 -29.13 -12.55
C ALA A 202 1.94 -29.19 -13.74
N ALA A 203 3.18 -29.62 -13.47
CA ALA A 203 4.15 -29.89 -14.52
C ALA A 203 3.62 -30.98 -15.47
N PRO A 204 3.66 -30.75 -16.80
CA PRO A 204 3.20 -31.74 -17.75
C PRO A 204 4.19 -32.92 -17.79
N ALA A 205 3.69 -34.16 -17.81
CA ALA A 205 4.54 -35.35 -17.76
C ALA A 205 5.54 -35.37 -18.94
N VAL A 206 6.84 -35.42 -18.61
CA VAL A 206 8.00 -35.20 -19.49
C VAL A 206 8.17 -36.24 -20.63
N ASN A 207 7.28 -37.23 -20.74
CA ASN A 207 7.54 -38.43 -21.55
C ASN A 207 7.08 -38.39 -23.02
N ARG A 208 6.81 -37.23 -23.63
CA ARG A 208 6.45 -37.17 -25.08
C ARG A 208 7.04 -35.95 -25.80
N VAL A 209 8.09 -36.19 -26.58
CA VAL A 209 8.96 -35.19 -27.24
C VAL A 209 8.28 -34.39 -28.39
N HIS A 210 6.98 -34.57 -28.68
CA HIS A 210 6.32 -33.91 -29.82
C HIS A 210 4.90 -33.39 -29.56
N GLN A 211 4.47 -33.24 -28.31
CA GLN A 211 3.16 -32.63 -28.00
C GLN A 211 3.35 -31.27 -27.34
N LEU A 212 2.60 -30.26 -27.82
CA LEU A 212 2.48 -28.96 -27.17
C LEU A 212 2.05 -29.21 -25.72
N LEU A 213 2.97 -28.97 -24.80
CA LEU A 213 2.69 -29.04 -23.37
C LEU A 213 1.71 -27.89 -23.07
N VAL A 214 0.61 -28.18 -22.39
CA VAL A 214 -0.37 -27.16 -21.97
C VAL A 214 -0.54 -27.33 -20.46
N PRO A 215 -0.29 -26.27 -19.66
CA PRO A 215 -0.35 -26.38 -18.21
C PRO A 215 -1.77 -26.65 -17.74
N ARG A 216 -1.89 -27.44 -16.67
CA ARG A 216 -3.14 -27.66 -15.95
C ARG A 216 -3.05 -26.94 -14.62
N TYR A 217 -4.03 -26.09 -14.34
CA TYR A 217 -4.07 -25.26 -13.14
C TYR A 217 -5.08 -25.80 -12.14
N THR A 218 -4.78 -25.62 -10.86
CA THR A 218 -5.68 -25.86 -9.75
C THR A 218 -5.72 -24.63 -8.85
N LEU A 219 -6.94 -24.16 -8.57
CA LEU A 219 -7.23 -23.06 -7.67
C LEU A 219 -8.06 -23.61 -6.51
N HIS A 220 -7.67 -23.27 -5.29
CA HIS A 220 -8.44 -23.51 -4.08
C HIS A 220 -8.55 -22.19 -3.31
N LEU A 221 -9.77 -21.81 -2.93
CA LEU A 221 -10.05 -20.63 -2.13
C LEU A 221 -10.89 -21.01 -0.93
N GLU A 222 -10.51 -20.52 0.24
CA GLU A 222 -11.26 -20.67 1.49
C GLU A 222 -11.17 -19.36 2.27
N GLY A 223 -12.31 -18.88 2.76
CA GLY A 223 -12.37 -17.64 3.51
C GLY A 223 -13.67 -17.41 4.25
N VAL A 224 -13.60 -16.51 5.21
CA VAL A 224 -14.74 -15.95 5.95
C VAL A 224 -14.84 -14.48 5.58
N SER A 225 -16.02 -13.99 5.23
CA SER A 225 -16.22 -12.55 5.04
C SER A 225 -16.13 -11.84 6.39
N SER A 226 -15.73 -10.57 6.37
CA SER A 226 -15.65 -9.72 7.57
C SER A 226 -15.99 -8.30 7.18
N GLU A 227 -17.27 -8.06 6.91
CA GLU A 227 -17.75 -6.77 6.41
C GLU A 227 -18.25 -5.86 7.54
N HIS A 228 -18.67 -6.45 8.66
CA HIS A 228 -19.33 -5.73 9.74
C HIS A 228 -18.39 -5.54 10.94
N GLU A 229 -18.46 -4.37 11.56
CA GLU A 229 -17.67 -4.05 12.77
C GLU A 229 -18.14 -4.82 14.00
N GLU A 230 -19.39 -5.26 13.99
CA GLU A 230 -19.94 -6.18 14.98
C GLU A 230 -19.44 -7.58 14.65
N SER A 231 -18.88 -8.30 15.63
CA SER A 231 -18.47 -9.71 15.49
C SER A 231 -19.68 -10.68 15.39
N ASP A 232 -20.70 -10.28 14.65
CA ASP A 232 -21.92 -11.04 14.41
C ASP A 232 -21.75 -11.90 13.14
N LEU A 233 -21.28 -13.13 13.37
CA LEU A 233 -21.10 -14.13 12.31
C LEU A 233 -22.40 -14.52 11.59
N SER A 234 -23.58 -14.11 12.07
CA SER A 234 -24.84 -14.38 11.37
C SER A 234 -25.03 -13.53 10.11
N LYS A 235 -24.30 -12.41 10.01
CA LYS A 235 -24.24 -11.52 8.84
C LYS A 235 -23.10 -11.87 7.88
N GLU A 236 -22.19 -12.73 8.31
CA GLU A 236 -21.02 -13.14 7.54
C GLU A 236 -21.21 -14.51 6.88
N VAL A 237 -20.39 -14.78 5.86
CA VAL A 237 -20.41 -16.04 5.11
C VAL A 237 -19.04 -16.70 5.11
N ARG A 238 -19.04 -18.03 5.05
CA ARG A 238 -17.89 -18.87 4.73
C ARG A 238 -18.04 -19.37 3.31
N ALA A 239 -16.99 -19.27 2.52
CA ALA A 239 -16.99 -19.80 1.16
C ALA A 239 -15.77 -20.68 0.91
N VAL A 240 -15.99 -21.74 0.13
CA VAL A 240 -14.96 -22.61 -0.41
C VAL A 240 -15.18 -22.75 -1.91
N VAL A 241 -14.12 -22.56 -2.70
CA VAL A 241 -14.16 -22.68 -4.16
C VAL A 241 -12.96 -23.48 -4.64
N ASP A 242 -13.22 -24.54 -5.39
CA ASP A 242 -12.20 -25.34 -6.06
C ASP A 242 -12.41 -25.26 -7.56
N LEU A 243 -11.40 -24.84 -8.33
CA LEU A 243 -11.47 -24.86 -9.79
C LEU A 243 -10.24 -25.57 -10.36
N THR A 244 -10.46 -26.42 -11.37
CA THR A 244 -9.39 -27.01 -12.18
C THR A 244 -9.62 -26.65 -13.64
N PHE A 245 -8.62 -26.08 -14.30
CA PHE A 245 -8.78 -25.52 -15.64
C PHE A 245 -7.51 -25.65 -16.47
N MET A 246 -7.64 -25.47 -17.79
CA MET A 246 -6.49 -25.46 -18.71
C MET A 246 -6.75 -24.62 -19.96
N PRO A 247 -5.72 -24.02 -20.58
CA PRO A 247 -5.84 -23.34 -21.86
C PRO A 247 -6.33 -24.26 -22.99
N ARG A 248 -7.06 -23.70 -23.98
CA ARG A 248 -7.56 -24.44 -25.16
C ARG A 248 -6.52 -24.62 -26.28
N SER A 249 -5.23 -24.74 -25.94
CA SER A 249 -4.11 -24.78 -26.91
C SER A 249 -4.06 -23.55 -27.83
N ILE A 250 -4.51 -22.40 -27.33
CA ILE A 250 -4.37 -21.08 -27.92
C ILE A 250 -3.32 -20.33 -27.08
N PRO A 251 -2.29 -19.72 -27.70
CA PRO A 251 -1.19 -19.07 -26.96
C PRO A 251 -1.68 -17.90 -26.09
N PRO A 252 -0.92 -17.47 -25.07
CA PRO A 252 -1.25 -16.26 -24.33
C PRO A 252 -1.22 -15.02 -25.23
N ALA A 253 -2.05 -14.03 -24.92
CA ALA A 253 -2.01 -12.71 -25.55
C ALA A 253 -1.26 -11.73 -24.65
N LEU A 254 -0.36 -10.95 -25.25
CA LEU A 254 0.40 -9.93 -24.52
C LEU A 254 -0.47 -8.71 -24.20
N GLY A 255 -0.35 -8.22 -22.97
CA GLY A 255 -0.97 -6.96 -22.53
C GLY A 255 -0.26 -5.73 -23.09
N GLY A 256 -0.92 -4.57 -22.99
CA GLY A 256 -0.34 -3.27 -23.32
C GLY A 256 0.35 -3.22 -24.69
N THR A 257 1.52 -2.56 -24.77
CA THR A 257 2.35 -2.54 -25.97
C THR A 257 3.42 -3.61 -25.85
N ARG A 258 3.31 -4.70 -26.64
CA ARG A 258 4.26 -5.84 -26.65
C ARG A 258 4.51 -6.48 -25.28
N GLY A 259 3.49 -6.54 -24.43
CA GLY A 259 3.55 -7.09 -23.07
C GLY A 259 3.72 -6.01 -22.00
N ILE A 260 4.11 -4.79 -22.36
CA ILE A 260 4.37 -3.73 -21.38
C ILE A 260 3.11 -2.90 -21.14
N VAL A 261 2.64 -2.91 -19.89
CA VAL A 261 1.54 -2.08 -19.39
C VAL A 261 2.14 -0.93 -18.61
N SER A 262 2.10 0.27 -19.19
CA SER A 262 2.65 1.48 -18.56
C SER A 262 1.57 2.33 -17.90
N THR A 263 1.82 2.81 -16.69
CA THR A 263 0.99 3.81 -16.01
C THR A 263 1.33 5.25 -16.43
N GLY A 264 2.32 5.42 -17.32
CA GLY A 264 2.95 6.72 -17.61
C GLY A 264 4.23 6.94 -16.80
N ASN A 265 4.45 6.12 -15.77
CA ASN A 265 5.61 6.15 -14.90
C ASN A 265 6.44 4.87 -15.11
N TRP A 266 7.61 4.99 -15.74
CA TRP A 266 8.41 3.82 -16.12
C TRP A 266 8.81 2.91 -14.95
N GLU A 267 8.96 3.48 -13.75
CA GLU A 267 9.35 2.75 -12.54
C GLU A 267 8.23 1.86 -11.97
N ASP A 268 7.01 2.04 -12.46
CA ASP A 268 5.83 1.24 -12.14
C ASP A 268 5.35 0.42 -13.34
N ASP A 269 6.08 0.43 -14.47
CA ASP A 269 5.73 -0.37 -15.64
C ASP A 269 5.78 -1.87 -15.30
N GLU A 270 4.81 -2.62 -15.83
CA GLU A 270 4.69 -4.06 -15.64
C GLU A 270 4.68 -4.80 -16.97
N PHE A 271 5.26 -5.99 -17.00
CA PHE A 271 4.99 -6.96 -18.06
C PHE A 271 3.71 -7.72 -17.73
N SER A 272 2.85 -7.95 -18.72
CA SER A 272 1.57 -8.63 -18.55
C SER A 272 1.18 -9.47 -19.76
N TYR A 273 0.56 -10.61 -19.49
CA TYR A 273 -0.11 -11.44 -20.49
C TYR A 273 -1.42 -12.02 -19.94
N CYS A 274 -2.30 -12.41 -20.86
CA CYS A 274 -3.61 -12.98 -20.54
C CYS A 274 -3.88 -14.29 -21.31
N LEU A 275 -4.41 -15.28 -20.60
CA LEU A 275 -4.96 -16.53 -21.12
C LEU A 275 -6.49 -16.42 -21.24
N HIS A 276 -6.99 -15.76 -22.30
CA HIS A 276 -8.43 -15.55 -22.51
C HIS A 276 -9.23 -16.83 -22.77
N HIS A 277 -8.59 -17.82 -23.40
CA HIS A 277 -9.24 -19.03 -23.90
C HIS A 277 -8.97 -20.23 -23.01
N THR A 278 -9.35 -20.12 -21.75
CA THR A 278 -9.16 -21.17 -20.76
C THR A 278 -10.49 -21.87 -20.48
N ARG A 279 -10.46 -23.21 -20.51
CA ARG A 279 -11.64 -24.04 -20.22
C ARG A 279 -11.57 -24.57 -18.80
N LEU A 280 -12.73 -24.59 -18.14
CA LEU A 280 -12.88 -25.30 -16.89
C LEU A 280 -12.96 -26.82 -17.16
N LEU A 281 -12.28 -27.61 -16.32
CA LEU A 281 -12.27 -29.08 -16.37
C LEU A 281 -13.13 -29.69 -15.26
N GLY A 282 -13.17 -29.04 -14.11
CA GLY A 282 -13.86 -29.50 -12.90
C GLY A 282 -13.84 -28.39 -11.85
N GLY A 283 -14.74 -28.47 -10.88
CA GLY A 283 -14.73 -27.57 -9.74
C GLY A 283 -15.91 -27.75 -8.81
N SER A 284 -15.87 -27.04 -7.69
CA SER A 284 -16.94 -26.98 -6.71
C SER A 284 -17.01 -25.59 -6.08
N LEU A 285 -18.18 -25.22 -5.58
CA LEU A 285 -18.43 -24.02 -4.80
C LEU A 285 -19.41 -24.32 -3.68
N ARG A 286 -19.08 -23.81 -2.49
CA ARG A 286 -19.97 -23.85 -1.33
C ARG A 286 -19.92 -22.51 -0.61
N VAL A 287 -21.09 -21.91 -0.37
CA VAL A 287 -21.25 -20.70 0.44
C VAL A 287 -22.21 -21.04 1.58
N THR A 288 -21.79 -20.76 2.80
CA THR A 288 -22.54 -21.04 4.03
C THR A 288 -22.54 -19.83 4.94
N ARG A 289 -23.57 -19.67 5.78
CA ARG A 289 -23.57 -18.63 6.82
C ARG A 289 -22.52 -18.98 7.89
N ALA A 290 -21.73 -18.00 8.30
CA ALA A 290 -20.57 -18.24 9.16
C ALA A 290 -20.93 -18.66 10.59
N SER A 291 -22.13 -18.29 11.08
CA SER A 291 -22.59 -18.58 12.45
C SER A 291 -23.00 -20.05 12.68
N ASP A 292 -23.66 -20.68 11.70
CA ASP A 292 -24.33 -21.97 11.90
C ASP A 292 -24.18 -22.93 10.71
N ASN A 293 -23.35 -22.57 9.72
CA ASN A 293 -23.10 -23.33 8.50
C ASN A 293 -24.37 -23.61 7.66
N LEU A 294 -25.40 -22.76 7.77
CA LEU A 294 -26.56 -22.83 6.87
C LEU A 294 -26.09 -22.66 5.42
N GLU A 295 -26.42 -23.63 4.56
CA GLU A 295 -26.02 -23.60 3.15
C GLU A 295 -26.83 -22.56 2.37
N LEU A 296 -26.14 -21.54 1.85
CA LEU A 296 -26.72 -20.44 1.10
C LEU A 296 -26.63 -20.68 -0.41
N ALA A 297 -25.52 -21.26 -0.86
CA ALA A 297 -25.31 -21.67 -2.24
C ALA A 297 -24.39 -22.89 -2.31
N ARG A 298 -24.65 -23.78 -3.26
CA ARG A 298 -23.85 -24.99 -3.48
C ARG A 298 -23.88 -25.40 -4.95
N GLU A 299 -22.71 -25.78 -5.45
CA GLU A 299 -22.50 -26.36 -6.76
C GLU A 299 -21.33 -27.35 -6.65
N LEU A 300 -21.60 -28.67 -6.66
CA LEU A 300 -20.55 -29.68 -6.39
C LEU A 300 -19.85 -30.20 -7.65
N GLU A 301 -20.51 -30.13 -8.80
CA GLU A 301 -20.04 -30.73 -10.04
C GLU A 301 -19.98 -29.68 -11.15
N VAL A 302 -19.03 -28.76 -11.04
CA VAL A 302 -18.82 -27.75 -12.07
C VAL A 302 -17.99 -28.34 -13.21
N ASN A 303 -18.65 -28.76 -14.30
CA ASN A 303 -17.98 -29.32 -15.48
C ASN A 303 -17.96 -28.38 -16.70
N ARG A 304 -18.53 -27.19 -16.57
CA ARG A 304 -18.61 -26.16 -17.62
C ARG A 304 -18.34 -24.79 -17.02
N GLY A 305 -17.62 -23.99 -17.78
CA GLY A 305 -17.26 -22.63 -17.40
C GLY A 305 -16.12 -22.12 -18.26
N SER A 306 -15.82 -20.85 -18.06
CA SER A 306 -14.75 -20.16 -18.76
C SER A 306 -13.90 -19.39 -17.77
N VAL A 307 -12.60 -19.39 -18.03
CA VAL A 307 -11.62 -18.74 -17.15
C VAL A 307 -10.79 -17.76 -17.98
N TRP A 308 -10.46 -16.63 -17.37
CA TRP A 308 -9.39 -15.74 -17.79
C TRP A 308 -8.32 -15.78 -16.72
N VAL A 309 -7.06 -15.86 -17.13
CA VAL A 309 -5.92 -15.77 -16.23
C VAL A 309 -5.04 -14.65 -16.74
N GLU A 310 -4.76 -13.68 -15.89
CA GLU A 310 -3.82 -12.61 -16.15
C GLU A 310 -2.68 -12.74 -15.15
N HIS A 311 -1.46 -12.60 -15.65
CA HIS A 311 -0.29 -12.48 -14.81
C HIS A 311 0.39 -11.17 -15.18
N SER A 312 0.65 -10.32 -14.19
CA SER A 312 1.45 -9.11 -14.37
C SER A 312 2.53 -9.00 -13.30
N PHE A 313 3.72 -8.56 -13.70
CA PHE A 313 4.86 -8.40 -12.81
C PHE A 313 5.78 -7.29 -13.31
N GLY A 314 6.37 -6.53 -12.38
CA GLY A 314 7.31 -5.48 -12.72
C GLY A 314 7.51 -4.48 -11.60
N GLY A 315 7.74 -3.23 -11.98
CA GLY A 315 8.17 -2.16 -11.09
C GLY A 315 9.60 -2.33 -10.58
N VAL A 316 10.31 -1.21 -10.41
CA VAL A 316 11.73 -1.25 -10.03
C VAL A 316 11.96 -1.56 -8.57
N VAL A 317 13.02 -2.34 -8.32
CA VAL A 317 13.55 -2.63 -6.99
C VAL A 317 14.97 -2.06 -6.93
N PRO A 318 15.24 -1.02 -6.12
CA PRO A 318 16.60 -0.50 -5.95
C PRO A 318 17.47 -1.55 -5.25
N ARG A 319 18.74 -1.65 -5.65
CA ARG A 319 19.74 -2.58 -5.10
C ARG A 319 21.00 -1.88 -4.59
N SER A 320 21.10 -0.56 -4.76
CA SER A 320 22.12 0.29 -4.13
C SER A 320 21.52 1.50 -3.42
N VAL A 321 22.30 2.10 -2.51
CA VAL A 321 21.91 3.32 -1.78
C VAL A 321 21.59 4.46 -2.75
N GLU A 322 22.36 4.59 -3.82
CA GLU A 322 22.20 5.60 -4.86
C GLU A 322 20.89 5.39 -5.64
N GLU A 323 20.60 4.15 -6.03
CA GLU A 323 19.33 3.81 -6.69
C GLU A 323 18.12 4.07 -5.78
N ALA A 324 18.21 3.71 -4.50
CA ALA A 324 17.13 3.94 -3.54
C ALA A 324 16.83 5.43 -3.35
N ARG A 325 17.89 6.25 -3.22
CA ARG A 325 17.78 7.72 -3.19
C ARG A 325 17.15 8.25 -4.47
N PHE A 326 17.63 7.82 -5.63
CA PHE A 326 17.10 8.25 -6.92
C PHE A 326 15.60 7.96 -7.04
N VAL A 327 15.15 6.74 -6.74
CA VAL A 327 13.73 6.35 -6.81
C VAL A 327 12.88 7.16 -5.83
N ARG A 328 13.35 7.36 -4.60
CA ARG A 328 12.67 8.19 -3.59
C ARG A 328 12.50 9.63 -4.09
N ASP A 329 13.56 10.24 -4.58
CA ASP A 329 13.56 11.63 -5.02
C ASP A 329 12.73 11.81 -6.31
N LEU A 330 12.75 10.82 -7.20
CA LEU A 330 11.89 10.76 -8.39
C LEU A 330 10.40 10.74 -8.01
N ARG A 331 10.00 9.86 -7.08
CA ARG A 331 8.60 9.80 -6.61
C ARG A 331 8.16 11.09 -5.91
N CYS A 332 9.00 11.65 -5.05
CA CYS A 332 8.71 12.92 -4.39
C CYS A 332 8.48 14.06 -5.40
N ARG A 333 9.31 14.14 -6.45
CA ARG A 333 9.13 15.13 -7.53
C ARG A 333 7.82 14.91 -8.29
N ARG A 334 7.52 13.67 -8.69
CA ARG A 334 6.29 13.36 -9.43
C ARG A 334 5.04 13.68 -8.63
N ILE A 335 5.01 13.35 -7.34
CA ILE A 335 3.89 13.72 -6.45
C ILE A 335 3.75 15.24 -6.34
N ALA A 336 4.85 15.99 -6.33
CA ALA A 336 4.81 17.46 -6.27
C ALA A 336 4.39 18.10 -7.60
N GLU A 337 4.67 17.44 -8.72
CA GLU A 337 4.33 17.87 -10.08
C GLU A 337 2.96 17.34 -10.55
N GLU A 338 2.35 16.39 -9.82
CA GLU A 338 1.05 15.81 -10.13
C GLU A 338 -0.04 16.88 -10.05
N THR A 339 -0.60 17.24 -11.20
CA THR A 339 -1.66 18.25 -11.33
C THR A 339 -3.04 17.64 -11.51
N GLU A 340 -3.11 16.40 -11.96
CA GLU A 340 -4.34 15.66 -12.27
C GLU A 340 -4.12 14.19 -11.90
N HIS A 341 -5.00 13.62 -11.09
CA HIS A 341 -4.86 12.24 -10.64
C HIS A 341 -5.35 11.29 -11.73
N MET A 342 -4.46 10.40 -12.18
CA MET A 342 -4.81 9.43 -13.22
C MET A 342 -5.34 8.14 -12.59
N VAL A 343 -6.47 7.67 -13.09
CA VAL A 343 -7.05 6.36 -12.74
C VAL A 343 -7.14 5.47 -13.96
N HIS A 344 -7.10 4.17 -13.69
CA HIS A 344 -7.10 3.12 -14.69
C HIS A 344 -8.35 2.25 -14.55
N ASP A 345 -9.02 2.01 -15.66
CA ASP A 345 -9.99 0.94 -15.78
C ASP A 345 -9.43 -0.15 -16.68
N HIS A 346 -9.77 -1.39 -16.36
CA HIS A 346 -9.39 -2.56 -17.14
C HIS A 346 -10.62 -3.41 -17.43
N CYS A 347 -10.77 -3.87 -18.67
CA CYS A 347 -11.94 -4.62 -19.11
C CYS A 347 -11.54 -5.84 -19.90
N LEU A 348 -12.10 -7.00 -19.54
CA LEU A 348 -11.99 -8.25 -20.27
C LEU A 348 -13.34 -8.59 -20.90
N ILE A 349 -13.37 -8.85 -22.20
CA ILE A 349 -14.61 -9.19 -22.94
C ILE A 349 -14.39 -10.51 -23.68
N ARG A 350 -15.42 -11.35 -23.74
CA ARG A 350 -15.52 -12.46 -24.69
C ARG A 350 -16.81 -12.37 -25.47
N LEU A 351 -16.72 -12.48 -26.79
CA LEU A 351 -17.88 -12.57 -27.67
C LEU A 351 -18.22 -14.04 -27.96
N TYR A 352 -19.53 -14.30 -28.09
CA TYR A 352 -20.09 -15.58 -28.52
C TYR A 352 -20.32 -15.58 -30.05
N ASP A 353 -19.36 -15.02 -30.78
CA ASP A 353 -19.35 -14.99 -32.24
C ASP A 353 -18.60 -16.20 -32.80
N LYS A 354 -18.61 -16.34 -34.14
CA LYS A 354 -17.93 -17.48 -34.80
C LYS A 354 -16.41 -17.47 -34.60
N MET A 355 -15.81 -16.29 -34.42
CA MET A 355 -14.38 -16.15 -34.18
C MET A 355 -14.01 -16.33 -32.70
N ALA A 356 -15.01 -16.36 -31.82
CA ALA A 356 -14.88 -16.36 -30.37
C ALA A 356 -13.84 -15.33 -29.91
N GLN A 357 -14.04 -14.07 -30.28
CA GLN A 357 -13.07 -13.00 -30.01
C GLN A 357 -13.06 -12.62 -28.52
N CYS A 358 -11.87 -12.41 -27.97
CA CYS A 358 -11.68 -11.82 -26.65
C CYS A 358 -10.96 -10.48 -26.75
N PHE A 359 -11.24 -9.59 -25.81
CA PHE A 359 -10.66 -8.25 -25.73
C PHE A 359 -10.11 -8.04 -24.33
N SER A 360 -8.92 -7.43 -24.23
CA SER A 360 -8.40 -6.80 -23.01
C SER A 360 -8.25 -5.32 -23.31
N ILE A 361 -8.98 -4.46 -22.60
CA ILE A 361 -9.00 -3.02 -22.83
C ILE A 361 -8.51 -2.33 -21.56
N THR A 362 -7.57 -1.41 -21.71
CA THR A 362 -7.09 -0.56 -20.62
C THR A 362 -7.37 0.89 -20.95
N ARG A 363 -8.10 1.57 -20.07
CA ARG A 363 -8.47 2.98 -20.19
C ARG A 363 -7.81 3.77 -19.08
N VAL A 364 -7.10 4.84 -19.43
CA VAL A 364 -6.50 5.79 -18.50
C VAL A 364 -7.25 7.11 -18.59
N MET A 365 -7.68 7.62 -17.45
CA MET A 365 -8.50 8.82 -17.37
C MET A 365 -8.11 9.67 -16.18
N SER A 366 -8.33 10.98 -16.30
CA SER A 366 -8.34 11.85 -15.12
C SER A 366 -9.49 11.47 -14.24
N ALA A 367 -9.23 11.29 -12.96
CA ALA A 367 -10.30 11.07 -12.00
C ALA A 367 -11.08 12.36 -11.72
N GLU A 368 -10.47 13.56 -11.81
CA GLU A 368 -11.14 14.85 -11.57
C GLU A 368 -12.15 15.18 -12.68
N THR A 369 -11.71 15.08 -13.93
CA THR A 369 -12.48 15.52 -15.10
C THR A 369 -13.19 14.38 -15.80
N GLY A 370 -12.79 13.13 -15.55
CA GLY A 370 -13.24 11.95 -16.30
C GLY A 370 -12.70 11.92 -17.73
N ALA A 371 -11.80 12.83 -18.11
CA ALA A 371 -11.25 12.91 -19.45
C ALA A 371 -10.34 11.71 -19.74
N VAL A 372 -10.63 10.98 -20.80
CA VAL A 372 -9.81 9.85 -21.26
C VAL A 372 -8.52 10.37 -21.88
N LYS A 373 -7.38 9.97 -21.32
CA LYS A 373 -6.04 10.33 -21.81
C LYS A 373 -5.48 9.27 -22.74
N ARG A 374 -5.75 7.99 -22.45
CA ARG A 374 -5.26 6.85 -23.23
C ARG A 374 -6.27 5.71 -23.18
N CYS A 375 -6.44 4.99 -24.29
CA CYS A 375 -7.26 3.79 -24.35
C CYS A 375 -6.63 2.80 -25.32
N ASP A 376 -6.22 1.65 -24.81
CA ASP A 376 -5.52 0.62 -25.57
C ASP A 376 -6.31 -0.68 -25.50
N ALA A 377 -6.23 -1.51 -26.54
CA ALA A 377 -6.88 -2.82 -26.58
C ALA A 377 -5.97 -3.89 -27.19
N THR A 378 -6.02 -5.08 -26.60
CA THR A 378 -5.55 -6.33 -27.22
C THR A 378 -6.78 -7.16 -27.61
N VAL A 379 -6.87 -7.52 -28.89
CA VAL A 379 -7.94 -8.37 -29.45
C VAL A 379 -7.35 -9.71 -29.82
N HIS A 380 -7.95 -10.80 -29.32
CA HIS A 380 -7.47 -12.15 -29.53
C HIS A 380 -8.57 -13.02 -30.13
N SER A 381 -8.28 -13.64 -31.27
CA SER A 381 -9.22 -14.52 -31.96
C SER A 381 -8.86 -15.98 -31.73
N ALA A 382 -9.79 -16.77 -31.20
CA ALA A 382 -9.59 -18.21 -31.05
C ALA A 382 -9.48 -18.93 -32.40
N ALA A 383 -10.15 -18.40 -33.43
CA ALA A 383 -10.20 -19.00 -34.76
C ALA A 383 -8.88 -18.84 -35.51
N SER A 384 -8.28 -17.65 -35.51
CA SER A 384 -6.98 -17.41 -36.14
C SER A 384 -5.80 -17.74 -35.22
N LYS A 385 -6.02 -17.77 -33.91
CA LYS A 385 -4.98 -17.88 -32.87
C LYS A 385 -3.98 -16.72 -32.89
N GLU A 386 -4.41 -15.58 -33.41
CA GLU A 386 -3.63 -14.35 -33.50
C GLU A 386 -4.19 -13.30 -32.51
N ALA A 387 -3.29 -12.50 -31.94
CA ALA A 387 -3.61 -11.37 -31.10
C ALA A 387 -3.14 -10.07 -31.77
N PHE A 388 -3.98 -9.05 -31.73
CA PHE A 388 -3.77 -7.74 -32.35
C PHE A 388 -3.81 -6.66 -31.27
N GLN A 389 -2.85 -5.74 -31.31
CA GLN A 389 -2.79 -4.62 -30.39
C GLN A 389 -3.21 -3.33 -31.09
N HIS A 390 -4.07 -2.55 -30.44
CA HIS A 390 -4.60 -1.29 -30.95
C HIS A 390 -4.42 -0.19 -29.90
N SER A 391 -3.67 0.84 -30.26
CA SER A 391 -3.52 2.08 -29.48
C SER A 391 -4.26 3.28 -30.12
N SER A 392 -4.92 3.05 -31.27
CA SER A 392 -5.72 4.05 -31.97
C SER A 392 -7.07 3.46 -32.39
N GLY A 393 -8.10 4.29 -32.44
CA GLY A 393 -9.47 3.88 -32.78
C GLY A 393 -10.19 3.09 -31.66
N VAL A 394 -9.56 2.90 -30.50
CA VAL A 394 -10.17 2.29 -29.32
C VAL A 394 -10.85 3.38 -28.50
N ILE A 395 -12.13 3.17 -28.19
CA ILE A 395 -12.94 4.09 -27.38
C ILE A 395 -13.61 3.28 -26.29
N MET A 396 -13.51 3.74 -25.05
CA MET A 396 -14.31 3.23 -23.94
C MET A 396 -14.86 4.43 -23.17
N ASN A 397 -16.17 4.62 -23.24
CA ASN A 397 -16.88 5.72 -22.58
C ASN A 397 -17.91 5.18 -21.60
N ASP A 398 -18.21 5.95 -20.57
CA ASP A 398 -19.30 5.60 -19.64
C ASP A 398 -20.62 6.07 -20.22
N GLU A 399 -21.67 5.28 -20.04
CA GLU A 399 -23.04 5.71 -20.27
C GLU A 399 -23.57 6.29 -18.95
N THR A 400 -23.58 7.63 -18.83
CA THR A 400 -23.76 8.34 -17.55
C THR A 400 -25.17 8.28 -16.96
N ASP A 401 -26.12 7.68 -17.68
CA ASP A 401 -27.53 7.62 -17.26
C ASP A 401 -27.73 6.71 -16.04
N GLU A 402 -26.80 5.80 -15.76
CA GLU A 402 -26.86 4.87 -14.62
C GLU A 402 -25.50 4.69 -13.93
N SER A 403 -25.46 4.93 -12.62
CA SER A 403 -24.28 4.72 -11.77
C SER A 403 -24.66 4.09 -10.43
N TYR A 404 -23.67 3.48 -9.78
CA TYR A 404 -23.77 2.94 -8.44
C TYR A 404 -22.92 3.79 -7.50
N MET A 405 -23.52 4.39 -6.48
CA MET A 405 -22.79 5.01 -5.38
C MET A 405 -22.60 3.97 -4.29
N SER A 406 -21.36 3.66 -3.96
CA SER A 406 -21.07 2.80 -2.83
C SER A 406 -21.61 3.43 -1.56
N SER A 407 -22.39 2.65 -0.82
CA SER A 407 -22.80 3.11 0.50
C SER A 407 -21.62 3.09 1.47
N GLU A 408 -20.68 2.13 1.33
CA GLU A 408 -19.55 1.92 2.26
C GLU A 408 -18.42 2.93 2.07
N THR A 409 -18.02 3.16 0.82
CA THR A 409 -16.91 4.07 0.55
C THR A 409 -17.37 5.43 0.12
N GLY A 410 -18.56 5.55 -0.51
CA GLY A 410 -19.08 6.75 -1.17
C GLY A 410 -18.58 6.95 -2.61
N VAL A 411 -17.73 6.05 -3.14
CA VAL A 411 -17.25 6.11 -4.53
C VAL A 411 -18.41 5.88 -5.50
N VAL A 412 -18.42 6.59 -6.62
CA VAL A 412 -19.43 6.40 -7.67
C VAL A 412 -18.81 5.60 -8.82
N TYR A 413 -19.41 4.47 -9.13
CA TYR A 413 -18.98 3.61 -10.21
C TYR A 413 -19.93 3.72 -11.39
N PRO A 414 -19.43 3.87 -12.62
CA PRO A 414 -20.25 3.59 -13.79
C PRO A 414 -20.74 2.14 -13.75
N THR A 415 -21.96 1.91 -14.19
CA THR A 415 -22.53 0.55 -14.30
C THR A 415 -22.79 0.15 -15.76
N ARG A 416 -22.52 1.07 -16.69
CA ARG A 416 -22.65 0.88 -18.12
C ARG A 416 -21.53 1.57 -18.87
N TRP A 417 -21.05 0.92 -19.92
CA TRP A 417 -19.99 1.42 -20.78
C TRP A 417 -20.29 1.15 -22.24
N ARG A 418 -19.86 2.07 -23.09
CA ARG A 418 -19.83 1.92 -24.54
C ARG A 418 -18.40 1.74 -24.99
N VAL A 419 -18.15 0.64 -25.69
CA VAL A 419 -16.83 0.28 -26.24
C VAL A 419 -16.88 0.28 -27.76
N GLU A 420 -15.92 0.93 -28.39
CA GLU A 420 -15.61 0.77 -29.81
C GLU A 420 -14.17 0.30 -29.94
N CYS A 421 -13.93 -0.74 -30.74
CA CYS A 421 -12.59 -1.28 -30.91
C CYS A 421 -12.42 -1.84 -32.33
N PRO A 422 -11.33 -1.53 -33.04
CA PRO A 422 -10.94 -2.27 -34.23
C PRO A 422 -10.67 -3.74 -33.90
N THR A 423 -10.84 -4.61 -34.88
CA THR A 423 -10.46 -6.04 -34.82
C THR A 423 -9.56 -6.37 -36.01
N SER A 424 -9.49 -7.63 -36.47
CA SER A 424 -8.72 -7.98 -37.68
C SER A 424 -9.37 -7.44 -38.97
N ASP A 425 -8.54 -7.30 -40.01
CA ASP A 425 -8.96 -7.11 -41.41
C ASP A 425 -9.91 -5.93 -41.67
N GLY A 426 -9.74 -4.82 -40.93
CA GLY A 426 -10.58 -3.62 -41.09
C GLY A 426 -11.98 -3.73 -40.49
N CYS A 427 -12.28 -4.81 -39.76
CA CYS A 427 -13.51 -4.95 -38.99
C CYS A 427 -13.43 -4.14 -37.68
N ARG A 428 -14.59 -3.82 -37.10
CA ARG A 428 -14.68 -3.14 -35.79
C ARG A 428 -15.89 -3.60 -35.01
N VAL A 429 -15.80 -3.55 -33.69
CA VAL A 429 -16.92 -3.80 -32.79
C VAL A 429 -17.42 -2.51 -32.16
N VAL A 430 -18.73 -2.45 -31.95
CA VAL A 430 -19.41 -1.42 -31.14
C VAL A 430 -20.26 -2.15 -30.11
N LEU A 431 -19.83 -2.12 -28.85
CA LEU A 431 -20.36 -2.91 -27.76
C LEU A 431 -20.92 -2.02 -26.67
N ARG A 432 -21.94 -2.52 -25.98
CA ARG A 432 -22.43 -2.03 -24.70
C ARG A 432 -22.15 -3.07 -23.64
N LEU A 433 -21.56 -2.62 -22.56
CA LEU A 433 -21.30 -3.38 -21.35
C LEU A 433 -22.29 -2.92 -20.29
N ALA A 434 -22.96 -3.85 -19.62
CA ALA A 434 -23.84 -3.55 -18.50
C ALA A 434 -23.51 -4.45 -17.32
N ALA A 435 -23.27 -3.84 -16.15
CA ALA A 435 -23.04 -4.54 -14.89
C ALA A 435 -24.16 -5.53 -14.61
N THR A 436 -23.80 -6.76 -14.22
CA THR A 436 -24.80 -7.77 -13.85
C THR A 436 -25.45 -7.47 -12.50
N LEU A 437 -24.69 -6.88 -11.58
CA LEU A 437 -25.15 -6.27 -10.34
C LEU A 437 -24.49 -4.89 -10.17
N PRO A 438 -25.23 -3.88 -9.66
CA PRO A 438 -24.64 -2.57 -9.40
C PRO A 438 -23.51 -2.61 -8.34
N ASN A 439 -23.75 -3.29 -7.22
CA ASN A 439 -22.78 -3.40 -6.13
C ASN A 439 -21.85 -4.62 -6.35
N GLN A 440 -20.65 -4.35 -6.85
CA GLN A 440 -19.54 -5.32 -6.98
C GLN A 440 -18.24 -4.67 -6.52
N GLU A 441 -18.30 -3.95 -5.39
CA GLU A 441 -17.17 -3.19 -4.86
C GLU A 441 -16.25 -4.03 -3.97
N MET A 442 -14.96 -4.03 -4.30
CA MET A 442 -13.86 -4.56 -3.50
C MET A 442 -13.20 -3.43 -2.69
N ILE A 443 -13.26 -3.52 -1.36
CA ILE A 443 -12.59 -2.57 -0.45
C ILE A 443 -11.35 -3.27 0.10
N THR A 444 -10.18 -2.65 -0.04
CA THR A 444 -8.92 -3.20 0.48
C THR A 444 -7.85 -2.11 0.62
N CYS A 445 -6.89 -2.31 1.52
CA CYS A 445 -5.79 -1.39 1.80
C CYS A 445 -4.89 -1.13 0.58
N LEU A 446 -4.75 -2.09 -0.34
CA LEU A 446 -3.91 -1.91 -1.54
C LEU A 446 -4.63 -1.16 -2.69
N ALA A 447 -5.95 -0.99 -2.59
CA ALA A 447 -6.77 -0.33 -3.61
C ALA A 447 -7.59 0.84 -3.05
N GLN A 448 -7.05 1.56 -2.05
CA GLN A 448 -7.76 2.62 -1.35
C GLN A 448 -8.44 3.65 -2.27
N PRO A 449 -9.69 4.07 -1.98
CA PRO A 449 -10.57 3.49 -0.95
C PRO A 449 -11.10 2.10 -1.33
N SER A 450 -11.32 1.87 -2.62
CA SER A 450 -11.88 0.65 -3.19
C SER A 450 -11.79 0.65 -4.71
N GLU A 451 -12.07 -0.50 -5.31
CA GLU A 451 -12.28 -0.67 -6.74
C GLU A 451 -13.57 -1.46 -7.00
N TRP A 452 -14.24 -1.17 -8.10
CA TRP A 452 -15.33 -1.99 -8.58
C TRP A 452 -14.74 -3.11 -9.43
N GLU A 453 -14.90 -4.35 -9.00
CA GLU A 453 -14.42 -5.53 -9.72
C GLU A 453 -15.58 -6.47 -9.96
N GLY A 454 -16.15 -6.39 -11.16
CA GLY A 454 -17.46 -7.00 -11.40
C GLY A 454 -17.68 -7.53 -12.79
N THR A 455 -18.68 -8.40 -12.88
CA THR A 455 -19.13 -9.02 -14.12
C THR A 455 -20.03 -8.08 -14.90
N VAL A 456 -19.87 -8.09 -16.22
CA VAL A 456 -20.72 -7.37 -17.17
C VAL A 456 -21.30 -8.31 -18.22
N THR A 457 -22.50 -7.98 -18.70
CA THR A 457 -23.06 -8.55 -19.93
C THR A 457 -22.65 -7.70 -21.12
N VAL A 458 -22.41 -8.34 -22.27
CA VAL A 458 -21.98 -7.67 -23.50
C VAL A 458 -23.02 -7.87 -24.59
N ALA A 459 -23.41 -6.78 -25.24
CA ALA A 459 -24.25 -6.81 -26.43
C ALA A 459 -23.84 -5.70 -27.40
N GLY A 460 -23.91 -5.96 -28.71
CA GLY A 460 -23.56 -4.95 -29.69
C GLY A 460 -23.43 -5.50 -31.10
N LYS A 461 -22.59 -4.86 -31.89
CA LYS A 461 -22.46 -5.10 -33.33
C LYS A 461 -21.01 -5.33 -33.72
N LEU A 462 -20.77 -6.33 -34.56
CA LEU A 462 -19.57 -6.49 -35.37
C LEU A 462 -19.84 -5.89 -36.74
N ILE A 463 -19.05 -4.90 -37.13
CA ILE A 463 -19.10 -4.22 -38.43
C ILE A 463 -17.92 -4.74 -39.25
N MET A 464 -18.22 -5.40 -40.36
CA MET A 464 -17.23 -5.97 -41.26
C MET A 464 -16.64 -4.88 -42.17
N ALA A 465 -15.51 -5.17 -42.81
CA ALA A 465 -14.83 -4.23 -43.72
C ALA A 465 -15.70 -3.78 -44.92
N ASP A 466 -16.62 -4.62 -45.37
CA ASP A 466 -17.59 -4.31 -46.44
C ASP A 466 -18.80 -3.48 -45.97
N GLY A 467 -18.84 -3.12 -44.68
CA GLY A 467 -19.93 -2.39 -44.06
C GLY A 467 -21.10 -3.25 -43.58
N SER A 468 -21.07 -4.57 -43.79
CA SER A 468 -22.09 -5.48 -43.25
C SER A 468 -22.02 -5.54 -41.72
N VAL A 469 -23.18 -5.78 -41.09
CA VAL A 469 -23.34 -5.70 -39.63
C VAL A 469 -23.92 -7.00 -39.09
N THR A 470 -23.28 -7.56 -38.07
CA THR A 470 -23.75 -8.74 -37.34
C THR A 470 -23.94 -8.41 -35.87
N GLU A 471 -25.09 -8.76 -35.30
CA GLU A 471 -25.33 -8.64 -33.86
C GLU A 471 -24.48 -9.67 -33.10
N VAL A 472 -23.84 -9.23 -32.02
CA VAL A 472 -22.98 -10.05 -31.17
C VAL A 472 -23.38 -9.90 -29.71
N ARG A 473 -23.17 -10.96 -28.95
CA ARG A 473 -23.38 -11.02 -27.50
C ARG A 473 -22.16 -11.64 -26.83
N GLY A 474 -22.03 -11.42 -25.53
CA GLY A 474 -20.91 -11.93 -24.78
C GLY A 474 -21.01 -11.69 -23.29
N ASP A 475 -19.92 -11.99 -22.61
CA ASP A 475 -19.70 -11.72 -21.19
C ASP A 475 -18.34 -11.05 -20.98
N GLY A 476 -18.15 -10.50 -19.79
CA GLY A 476 -16.91 -9.84 -19.46
C GLY A 476 -16.80 -9.47 -17.99
N PHE A 477 -15.66 -8.85 -17.68
CA PHE A 477 -15.34 -8.29 -16.39
C PHE A 477 -14.79 -6.88 -16.57
N VAL A 478 -15.12 -5.99 -15.65
CA VAL A 478 -14.53 -4.65 -15.57
C VAL A 478 -13.95 -4.47 -14.17
N THR A 479 -12.72 -4.00 -14.10
CA THR A 479 -12.13 -3.38 -12.92
C THR A 479 -12.16 -1.87 -13.14
N SER A 480 -12.77 -1.13 -12.23
CA SER A 480 -12.84 0.32 -12.31
C SER A 480 -12.54 0.99 -10.98
N ARG A 481 -11.77 2.07 -11.03
CA ARG A 481 -11.54 2.94 -9.86
C ARG A 481 -12.67 3.95 -9.62
N GLY A 482 -13.69 3.93 -10.49
CA GLY A 482 -14.87 4.80 -10.38
C GLY A 482 -14.62 6.21 -10.91
N ARG A 483 -15.70 6.99 -10.94
CA ARG A 483 -15.72 8.43 -11.22
C ARG A 483 -16.24 9.17 -9.99
N GLY A 484 -15.93 10.46 -9.86
CA GLY A 484 -16.29 11.23 -8.68
C GLY A 484 -17.75 11.06 -8.22
N LYS A 485 -17.94 10.82 -6.91
CA LYS A 485 -18.50 11.76 -5.90
C LYS A 485 -17.88 11.57 -4.52
N LEU A 486 -16.65 11.07 -4.46
CA LEU A 486 -15.75 11.29 -3.32
C LEU A 486 -14.42 11.81 -3.79
N TYR A 487 -14.52 12.87 -4.58
CA TYR A 487 -13.34 13.60 -4.95
C TYR A 487 -12.67 14.29 -3.78
N MET A 488 -13.29 14.32 -2.60
CA MET A 488 -12.62 14.87 -1.47
C MET A 488 -13.29 14.30 -0.22
N ALA A 489 -12.59 13.43 0.51
CA ALA A 489 -12.72 13.49 1.97
C ALA A 489 -12.69 14.97 2.41
N ARG A 490 -11.93 15.85 1.74
CA ARG A 490 -12.01 17.33 1.86
C ARG A 490 -13.38 18.01 1.56
N ASP A 491 -14.26 17.53 0.67
CA ASP A 491 -15.55 18.17 0.34
C ASP A 491 -16.62 17.65 1.30
N LEU A 492 -16.60 16.34 1.60
CA LEU A 492 -17.37 15.78 2.70
C LEU A 492 -16.95 16.46 4.01
N PHE A 493 -15.66 16.51 4.32
CA PHE A 493 -15.12 17.19 5.50
C PHE A 493 -15.45 18.68 5.45
N GLY A 494 -15.36 19.34 4.30
CA GLY A 494 -15.72 20.74 4.14
C GLY A 494 -17.20 21.01 4.44
N MET A 495 -18.09 20.14 3.96
CA MET A 495 -19.53 20.18 4.28
C MET A 495 -19.76 19.96 5.78
N LEU A 496 -19.19 18.90 6.36
CA LEU A 496 -19.33 18.57 7.78
C LEU A 496 -18.73 19.66 8.68
N HIS A 497 -17.56 20.20 8.31
CA HIS A 497 -16.89 21.33 8.94
C HIS A 497 -17.79 22.57 8.92
N GLY A 498 -18.34 22.91 7.76
CA GLY A 498 -19.20 24.08 7.60
C GLY A 498 -20.42 24.02 8.51
N LEU A 499 -21.09 22.87 8.57
CA LEU A 499 -22.26 22.66 9.41
C LEU A 499 -21.90 22.61 10.91
N GLY A 500 -20.92 21.80 11.28
CA GLY A 500 -20.52 21.58 12.67
C GLY A 500 -19.89 22.82 13.28
N SER A 501 -18.89 23.41 12.62
CA SER A 501 -18.18 24.56 13.15
C SER A 501 -19.06 25.81 13.24
N ALA A 502 -19.93 26.08 12.27
CA ALA A 502 -20.82 27.24 12.33
C ALA A 502 -21.75 27.20 13.54
N ALA A 503 -22.21 26.01 13.94
CA ALA A 503 -22.98 25.84 15.17
C ALA A 503 -22.12 26.03 16.43
N MET A 504 -20.92 25.43 16.47
CA MET A 504 -20.05 25.50 17.65
C MET A 504 -19.44 26.88 17.91
N LYS A 505 -19.31 27.72 16.87
CA LYS A 505 -18.74 29.07 16.97
C LYS A 505 -19.69 30.13 17.56
N ARG A 506 -20.97 29.80 17.78
CA ARG A 506 -21.96 30.75 18.29
C ARG A 506 -21.66 31.18 19.73
N ALA A 507 -21.98 32.43 20.06
CA ALA A 507 -21.73 32.98 21.40
C ALA A 507 -22.44 32.22 22.53
N GLU A 508 -23.61 31.63 22.26
CA GLU A 508 -24.36 30.81 23.22
C GLU A 508 -23.60 29.56 23.68
N VAL A 509 -22.69 29.03 22.86
CA VAL A 509 -21.88 27.85 23.17
C VAL A 509 -20.85 28.17 24.26
N ALA A 510 -20.32 29.39 24.29
CA ALA A 510 -19.36 29.82 25.32
C ALA A 510 -19.95 29.76 26.73
N ALA A 511 -21.27 29.93 26.87
CA ALA A 511 -21.97 29.96 28.15
C ALA A 511 -22.26 28.58 28.76
N ALA A 512 -22.03 27.48 28.01
CA ALA A 512 -22.35 26.13 28.47
C ALA A 512 -21.39 25.58 29.54
N GLY A 513 -20.23 26.20 29.75
CA GLY A 513 -19.35 25.95 30.91
C GLY A 513 -18.49 24.68 30.87
N SER A 514 -18.85 23.62 30.14
CA SER A 514 -18.00 22.42 29.94
C SER A 514 -18.19 21.78 28.57
N TRP A 515 -17.25 20.95 28.12
CA TRP A 515 -17.36 20.23 26.84
C TRP A 515 -18.50 19.19 26.84
N GLU A 516 -18.83 18.59 27.99
CA GLU A 516 -19.99 17.70 28.12
C GLU A 516 -21.30 18.47 27.94
N ALA A 517 -21.46 19.61 28.62
CA ALA A 517 -22.64 20.45 28.49
C ALA A 517 -22.82 20.97 27.06
N ILE A 518 -21.70 21.30 26.37
CA ILE A 518 -21.74 21.63 24.94
C ILE A 518 -22.20 20.41 24.12
N ALA A 519 -21.62 19.23 24.34
CA ALA A 519 -21.97 18.02 23.60
C ALA A 519 -23.46 17.64 23.76
N GLU A 520 -24.00 17.75 24.97
CA GLU A 520 -25.39 17.40 25.33
C GLU A 520 -26.41 18.50 24.98
N GLY A 521 -25.97 19.73 24.76
CA GLY A 521 -26.82 20.85 24.38
C GLY A 521 -26.62 21.26 22.90
N PRO A 522 -25.88 22.35 22.62
CA PRO A 522 -25.64 22.83 21.26
C PRO A 522 -25.08 21.77 20.30
N GLY A 523 -24.26 20.85 20.80
CA GLY A 523 -23.66 19.74 20.05
C GLY A 523 -24.70 18.80 19.45
N LEU A 524 -25.76 18.46 20.19
CA LEU A 524 -26.86 17.63 19.67
C LEU A 524 -27.62 18.31 18.53
N VAL A 525 -27.80 19.63 18.61
CA VAL A 525 -28.45 20.41 17.55
C VAL A 525 -27.60 20.39 16.27
N ALA A 526 -26.29 20.58 16.40
CA ALA A 526 -25.36 20.50 15.28
C ALA A 526 -25.32 19.08 14.68
N LEU A 527 -25.27 18.05 15.54
CA LEU A 527 -25.30 16.65 15.13
C LEU A 527 -26.56 16.30 14.33
N ALA A 528 -27.72 16.85 14.69
CA ALA A 528 -28.96 16.65 13.94
C ALA A 528 -28.81 17.15 12.48
N GLY A 529 -28.16 18.31 12.29
CA GLY A 529 -27.84 18.84 10.96
C GLY A 529 -26.86 17.95 10.19
N LEU A 530 -25.78 17.50 10.83
CA LEU A 530 -24.80 16.59 10.23
C LEU A 530 -25.44 15.27 9.82
N LYS A 531 -26.32 14.71 10.65
CA LYS A 531 -27.03 13.47 10.38
C LYS A 531 -27.92 13.57 9.14
N VAL A 532 -28.63 14.69 8.97
CA VAL A 532 -29.43 14.93 7.77
C VAL A 532 -28.53 15.00 6.55
N ALA A 533 -27.41 15.74 6.63
CA ALA A 533 -26.48 15.88 5.52
C ALA A 533 -25.85 14.54 5.10
N LEU A 534 -25.35 13.76 6.06
CA LEU A 534 -24.78 12.43 5.82
C LEU A 534 -25.82 11.46 5.24
N LYS A 535 -27.07 11.52 5.69
CA LYS A 535 -28.15 10.71 5.14
C LYS A 535 -28.41 11.01 3.66
N THR A 536 -28.26 12.26 3.21
CA THR A 536 -28.35 12.58 1.77
C THR A 536 -27.24 11.92 0.93
N GLN A 537 -26.14 11.52 1.57
CA GLN A 537 -25.01 10.80 0.97
C GLN A 537 -25.09 9.29 1.21
N GLN A 538 -26.25 8.75 1.62
CA GLN A 538 -26.42 7.32 1.98
C GLN A 538 -25.48 6.85 3.10
N PHE A 539 -25.10 7.77 4.00
CA PHE A 539 -24.35 7.47 5.20
C PHE A 539 -25.27 7.63 6.42
N ASP A 540 -25.83 6.53 6.90
CA ASP A 540 -26.58 6.50 8.15
C ASP A 540 -25.65 6.30 9.36
N LEU A 541 -25.70 7.22 10.32
CA LEU A 541 -24.88 7.14 11.52
C LEU A 541 -25.43 6.13 12.53
N THR A 542 -24.57 5.21 12.99
CA THR A 542 -24.91 4.32 14.12
C THR A 542 -25.05 5.11 15.44
N PRO A 543 -25.72 4.55 16.47
CA PRO A 543 -25.78 5.19 17.78
C PRO A 543 -24.39 5.51 18.36
N SER A 544 -23.45 4.59 18.22
CA SER A 544 -22.06 4.78 18.67
C SER A 544 -21.36 5.92 17.93
N GLN A 545 -21.53 6.02 16.60
CA GLN A 545 -21.00 7.13 15.81
C GLN A 545 -21.62 8.48 16.19
N GLN A 546 -22.92 8.51 16.51
CA GLN A 546 -23.61 9.72 16.99
C GLN A 546 -23.01 10.22 18.32
N VAL A 547 -22.75 9.32 19.27
CA VAL A 547 -22.12 9.67 20.55
C VAL A 547 -20.72 10.25 20.35
N VAL A 548 -19.92 9.62 19.49
CA VAL A 548 -18.56 10.06 19.20
C VAL A 548 -18.53 11.41 18.48
N LEU A 549 -19.44 11.66 17.53
CA LEU A 549 -19.54 12.95 16.85
C LEU A 549 -20.06 14.06 17.77
N ALA A 550 -20.98 13.75 18.70
CA ALA A 550 -21.37 14.71 19.74
C ALA A 550 -20.17 15.08 20.63
N ALA A 551 -19.34 14.10 21.00
CA ALA A 551 -18.12 14.34 21.76
C ALA A 551 -17.12 15.22 21.00
N LEU A 552 -16.94 14.98 19.69
CA LEU A 552 -16.15 15.85 18.82
C LEU A 552 -16.66 17.30 18.90
N LEU A 553 -17.96 17.52 18.73
CA LEU A 553 -18.57 18.85 18.71
C LEU A 553 -18.41 19.56 20.07
N GLY A 554 -18.62 18.83 21.17
CA GLY A 554 -18.38 19.33 22.54
C GLY A 554 -16.96 19.83 22.74
N THR A 555 -15.97 18.99 22.41
CA THR A 555 -14.55 19.33 22.50
C THR A 555 -14.16 20.47 21.57
N TYR A 556 -14.64 20.45 20.32
CA TYR A 556 -14.42 21.53 19.36
C TYR A 556 -14.93 22.88 19.89
N GLY A 557 -16.17 22.90 20.37
CA GLY A 557 -16.80 24.11 20.92
C GLY A 557 -16.03 24.64 22.12
N TYR A 558 -15.58 23.75 23.01
CA TYR A 558 -14.78 24.15 24.17
C TYR A 558 -13.44 24.77 23.76
N ILE A 559 -12.69 24.12 22.86
CA ILE A 559 -11.41 24.65 22.36
C ILE A 559 -11.60 26.02 21.70
N TYR A 560 -12.69 26.19 20.94
CA TYR A 560 -12.94 27.42 20.22
C TYR A 560 -13.14 28.64 21.13
N HIS A 561 -13.86 28.45 22.25
CA HIS A 561 -14.26 29.52 23.16
C HIS A 561 -13.32 29.69 24.35
N HIS A 562 -12.66 28.62 24.81
CA HIS A 562 -11.81 28.61 26.02
C HIS A 562 -10.35 28.20 25.75
N PRO A 563 -9.66 28.72 24.70
CA PRO A 563 -8.35 28.20 24.29
C PRO A 563 -7.20 28.48 25.26
N GLN A 564 -7.39 29.39 26.22
CA GLN A 564 -6.39 29.73 27.23
C GLN A 564 -6.40 28.76 28.42
N GLU A 565 -7.46 27.95 28.57
CA GLU A 565 -7.61 26.97 29.65
C GLU A 565 -6.90 25.65 29.29
N VAL A 566 -5.57 25.69 29.22
CA VAL A 566 -4.72 24.60 28.69
C VAL A 566 -5.08 23.23 29.25
N GLU A 567 -5.18 23.11 30.58
CA GLU A 567 -5.44 21.82 31.24
C GLU A 567 -6.86 21.31 31.00
N GLU A 568 -7.84 22.21 30.87
CA GLU A 568 -9.22 21.83 30.56
C GLU A 568 -9.37 21.45 29.09
N VAL A 569 -8.68 22.13 28.17
CA VAL A 569 -8.61 21.72 26.76
C VAL A 569 -8.00 20.32 26.62
N LYS A 570 -6.91 20.04 27.33
CA LYS A 570 -6.28 18.71 27.35
C LYS A 570 -7.25 17.63 27.85
N LYS A 571 -8.00 17.91 28.92
CA LYS A 571 -9.06 17.00 29.42
C LYS A 571 -10.18 16.81 28.41
N ALA A 572 -10.60 17.86 27.71
CA ALA A 572 -11.62 17.78 26.66
C ALA A 572 -11.17 16.89 25.48
N LEU A 573 -9.90 17.00 25.06
CA LEU A 573 -9.31 16.13 24.03
C LEU A 573 -9.24 14.67 24.51
N GLN A 574 -8.76 14.45 25.74
CA GLN A 574 -8.73 13.12 26.36
C GLN A 574 -10.12 12.50 26.45
N TRP A 575 -11.11 13.28 26.86
CA TRP A 575 -12.49 12.84 26.95
C TRP A 575 -13.04 12.41 25.58
N CYS A 576 -12.84 13.21 24.54
CA CYS A 576 -13.25 12.86 23.17
C CYS A 576 -12.58 11.57 22.69
N TYR A 577 -11.28 11.42 22.93
CA TYR A 577 -10.57 10.17 22.59
C TYR A 577 -11.07 8.98 23.40
N ASN A 578 -11.35 9.14 24.69
CA ASN A 578 -11.90 8.06 25.51
C ASN A 578 -13.27 7.60 25.00
N ARG A 579 -14.10 8.54 24.50
CA ARG A 579 -15.35 8.18 23.82
C ARG A 579 -15.09 7.37 22.56
N TRP A 580 -14.12 7.76 21.74
CA TRP A 580 -13.69 6.96 20.59
C TRP A 580 -13.24 5.55 21.00
N MET A 581 -12.36 5.45 21.99
CA MET A 581 -11.83 4.18 22.48
C MET A 581 -12.88 3.26 23.10
N THR A 582 -13.91 3.82 23.73
CA THR A 582 -15.02 3.05 24.31
C THR A 582 -15.74 2.22 23.26
N PHE A 583 -15.88 2.73 22.03
CA PHE A 583 -16.61 2.04 20.96
C PHE A 583 -15.69 1.33 19.96
N TYR A 584 -14.52 1.91 19.65
CA TYR A 584 -13.65 1.45 18.56
C TYR A 584 -12.21 1.17 19.02
N GLY A 585 -11.97 1.14 20.33
CA GLY A 585 -10.65 0.88 20.90
C GLY A 585 -10.20 -0.57 20.73
N ALA A 586 -11.13 -1.53 20.80
CA ALA A 586 -10.84 -2.96 20.80
C ALA A 586 -11.08 -3.68 19.45
N SER A 587 -11.80 -3.06 18.51
CA SER A 587 -12.22 -3.69 17.27
C SER A 587 -11.56 -3.07 16.03
N ALA A 588 -11.46 -3.85 14.96
CA ALA A 588 -11.21 -3.31 13.63
C ALA A 588 -12.43 -2.48 13.18
N ILE A 589 -12.18 -1.47 12.37
CA ILE A 589 -13.22 -0.56 11.87
C ILE A 589 -13.30 -0.64 10.36
N ASN A 590 -14.49 -0.39 9.81
CA ASN A 590 -14.70 -0.30 8.38
C ASN A 590 -14.32 1.08 7.84
N TYR A 591 -14.33 1.19 6.51
CA TYR A 591 -13.95 2.43 5.82
C TYR A 591 -14.83 3.64 6.21
N ARG A 592 -16.13 3.44 6.49
CA ARG A 592 -17.03 4.51 6.93
C ARG A 592 -16.61 5.10 8.28
N THR A 593 -16.44 4.24 9.27
CA THR A 593 -16.03 4.65 10.62
C THR A 593 -14.62 5.23 10.60
N LEU A 594 -13.73 4.69 9.75
CA LEU A 594 -12.41 5.25 9.50
C LEU A 594 -12.49 6.68 8.92
N THR A 595 -13.40 6.93 7.98
CA THR A 595 -13.65 8.26 7.41
C THR A 595 -14.11 9.26 8.47
N LEU A 596 -15.02 8.86 9.36
CA LEU A 596 -15.43 9.70 10.49
C LEU A 596 -14.28 9.97 11.44
N ARG A 597 -13.43 8.97 11.71
CA ARG A 597 -12.24 9.16 12.55
C ARG A 597 -11.26 10.16 11.93
N ALA A 598 -10.99 10.03 10.64
CA ALA A 598 -10.14 10.96 9.91
C ALA A 598 -10.71 12.39 9.95
N PHE A 599 -12.04 12.55 9.80
CA PHE A 599 -12.71 13.84 9.97
C PHE A 599 -12.50 14.42 11.37
N MET A 600 -12.76 13.63 12.41
CA MET A 600 -12.55 14.07 13.80
C MET A 600 -11.11 14.54 14.05
N MET A 601 -10.13 13.76 13.57
CA MET A 601 -8.72 14.11 13.69
C MET A 601 -8.43 15.46 13.03
N GLN A 602 -8.92 15.66 11.80
CA GLN A 602 -8.73 16.90 11.05
C GLN A 602 -9.37 18.10 11.78
N GLU A 603 -10.61 17.97 12.23
CA GLU A 603 -11.32 19.07 12.91
C GLU A 603 -10.65 19.49 14.22
N LEU A 604 -10.25 18.51 15.05
CA LEU A 604 -9.53 18.79 16.29
C LEU A 604 -8.16 19.41 16.00
N CYS A 605 -7.47 18.94 14.96
CA CYS A 605 -6.20 19.52 14.51
C CYS A 605 -6.37 21.00 14.15
N ASP A 606 -7.33 21.29 13.28
CA ASP A 606 -7.54 22.63 12.73
C ASP A 606 -7.98 23.63 13.79
N VAL A 607 -8.92 23.26 14.66
CA VAL A 607 -9.37 24.17 15.73
C VAL A 607 -8.26 24.43 16.75
N THR A 608 -7.46 23.42 17.08
CA THR A 608 -6.38 23.56 18.05
C THR A 608 -5.24 24.40 17.48
N HIS A 609 -4.86 24.21 16.22
CA HIS A 609 -3.89 25.10 15.55
C HIS A 609 -4.42 26.53 15.44
N ALA A 610 -5.70 26.71 15.13
CA ALA A 610 -6.28 28.04 14.98
C ALA A 610 -6.42 28.81 16.32
N LYS A 611 -6.63 28.11 17.43
CA LYS A 611 -7.01 28.73 18.72
C LYS A 611 -5.98 28.58 19.81
N CYS A 612 -5.21 27.50 19.80
CA CYS A 612 -4.24 27.13 20.83
C CYS A 612 -2.79 27.28 20.37
N ALA A 613 -2.53 28.01 19.29
CA ALA A 613 -1.19 28.21 18.71
C ALA A 613 -0.11 28.69 19.71
N ALA A 614 -0.52 29.32 20.82
CA ALA A 614 0.38 29.84 21.85
C ALA A 614 1.09 28.73 22.66
N TRP A 615 0.49 27.53 22.76
CA TRP A 615 0.99 26.46 23.63
C TRP A 615 1.00 25.08 22.97
N ILE A 616 0.31 24.89 21.83
CA ILE A 616 0.46 23.65 21.07
C ILE A 616 1.83 23.58 20.40
N GLN A 617 2.40 22.37 20.34
CA GLN A 617 3.59 22.10 19.55
C GLN A 617 3.33 22.46 18.07
N LYS A 618 4.16 23.35 17.52
CA LYS A 618 4.05 23.84 16.13
C LYS A 618 4.00 22.73 15.07
N ARG A 619 4.53 21.55 15.39
CA ARG A 619 4.73 20.41 14.47
C ARG A 619 3.73 19.28 14.71
N ALA A 620 2.82 19.43 15.69
CA ALA A 620 1.81 18.43 15.99
C ALA A 620 0.87 18.25 14.80
N GLN A 621 0.65 16.99 14.43
CA GLN A 621 -0.27 16.60 13.37
C GLN A 621 -1.60 16.11 13.97
N ALA A 622 -2.57 15.81 13.11
CA ALA A 622 -3.93 15.49 13.52
C ALA A 622 -4.01 14.31 14.50
N LEU A 623 -3.23 13.25 14.27
CA LEU A 623 -3.14 12.09 15.15
C LEU A 623 -2.55 12.44 16.52
N ASP A 624 -1.53 13.32 16.57
CA ASP A 624 -0.93 13.77 17.83
C ASP A 624 -1.99 14.46 18.70
N ILE A 625 -2.80 15.32 18.10
CA ILE A 625 -3.81 16.10 18.84
C ILE A 625 -4.99 15.22 19.25
N ALA A 626 -5.43 14.32 18.36
CA ALA A 626 -6.64 13.53 18.54
C ALA A 626 -6.42 12.21 19.30
N VAL A 627 -5.17 11.85 19.59
CA VAL A 627 -4.79 10.75 20.47
C VAL A 627 -3.97 11.36 21.60
N PRO A 628 -4.45 11.30 22.84
CA PRO A 628 -3.69 11.68 24.02
C PRO A 628 -2.50 10.75 24.17
N VAL A 629 -1.37 11.07 23.53
CA VAL A 629 -0.19 10.25 23.66
C VAL A 629 0.49 10.61 24.97
N SER A 630 1.06 9.61 25.64
CA SER A 630 1.76 9.77 26.91
C SER A 630 2.81 10.89 26.88
N TYR A 631 3.31 11.36 25.74
CA TYR A 631 4.24 12.50 25.70
C TYR A 631 3.61 13.90 25.60
N LEU A 632 2.33 14.00 25.20
CA LEU A 632 1.58 15.26 25.29
C LEU A 632 1.09 15.51 26.72
N PHE A 633 1.05 14.44 27.54
CA PHE A 633 0.46 14.41 28.87
C PHE A 633 1.45 14.04 29.98
N ASN A 634 2.52 13.28 29.70
CA ASN A 634 3.65 13.06 30.61
C ASN A 634 4.78 14.03 30.27
N SER A 635 5.03 14.90 31.24
CA SER A 635 6.22 15.72 31.40
C SER A 635 7.45 14.95 31.84
N ASP A 636 7.42 13.62 31.88
CA ASP A 636 8.52 12.79 32.36
C ASP A 636 9.60 12.66 31.26
N VAL A 637 10.13 13.82 30.88
CA VAL A 637 11.53 13.94 30.48
C VAL A 637 12.29 13.27 31.60
N ALA A 638 12.93 12.12 31.34
CA ALA A 638 13.87 11.51 32.29
C ALA A 638 14.75 12.63 32.85
N ASP A 639 14.63 12.90 34.16
CA ASP A 639 15.20 14.07 34.81
C ASP A 639 16.64 14.26 34.30
N SER A 640 16.87 15.31 33.52
CA SER A 640 18.19 15.59 32.92
C SER A 640 19.25 15.94 33.97
N CYS A 641 18.90 15.80 35.25
CA CYS A 641 19.71 16.10 36.41
C CYS A 641 20.81 15.07 36.68
N VAL A 642 20.88 13.94 35.94
CA VAL A 642 21.93 12.91 36.16
C VAL A 642 23.12 13.03 35.20
N PHE A 643 22.96 13.62 34.01
CA PHE A 643 24.05 13.70 33.02
C PHE A 643 24.67 15.10 32.94
N SER A 644 25.92 15.22 33.39
CA SER A 644 26.71 16.44 33.19
C SER A 644 27.12 16.59 31.73
N LEU A 645 26.83 17.74 31.13
CA LEU A 645 27.27 18.08 29.78
C LEU A 645 28.81 18.05 29.69
N PRO A 646 29.39 17.32 28.71
CA PRO A 646 30.83 17.36 28.48
C PRO A 646 31.29 18.77 28.18
N ALA A 647 32.45 19.16 28.71
CA ALA A 647 33.07 20.43 28.35
C ALA A 647 33.35 20.45 26.84
N ARG A 648 33.09 21.57 26.15
CA ARG A 648 33.26 21.70 24.69
C ARG A 648 34.68 21.36 24.21
N CYS A 649 35.69 21.57 25.06
CA CYS A 649 37.07 21.18 24.76
C CYS A 649 37.24 19.65 24.62
N LEU A 650 36.49 18.83 25.36
CA LEU A 650 36.55 17.37 25.27
C LEU A 650 35.97 16.85 23.95
N LEU A 651 35.02 17.57 23.36
CA LEU A 651 34.46 17.24 22.03
C LEU A 651 35.45 17.52 20.89
N LEU A 652 36.48 18.31 21.14
CA LEU A 652 37.49 18.74 20.16
C LEU A 652 38.85 18.06 20.36
N GLN A 653 39.00 17.29 21.43
CA GLN A 653 40.24 16.60 21.75
C GLN A 653 40.21 15.17 21.21
N PRO A 654 41.26 14.72 20.50
CA PRO A 654 41.35 13.32 20.11
C PRO A 654 41.50 12.44 21.36
N PRO A 655 40.78 11.32 21.45
CA PRO A 655 40.86 10.41 22.58
C PRO A 655 42.21 9.68 22.61
N SER A 656 42.60 9.17 23.77
CA SER A 656 43.77 8.30 23.89
C SER A 656 43.53 6.94 23.23
N MET A 657 44.60 6.26 22.80
CA MET A 657 44.49 4.91 22.23
C MET A 657 43.86 3.89 23.19
N LEU A 658 44.04 4.07 24.50
CA LEU A 658 43.44 3.21 25.53
C LEU A 658 41.93 3.38 25.57
N GLU A 659 41.45 4.63 25.58
CA GLU A 659 40.01 4.96 25.58
C GLU A 659 39.32 4.41 24.34
N VAL A 660 39.94 4.60 23.16
CA VAL A 660 39.44 4.06 21.89
C VAL A 660 39.37 2.54 21.93
N SER A 661 40.40 1.87 22.44
CA SER A 661 40.42 0.40 22.53
C SER A 661 39.37 -0.14 23.49
N GLN A 662 39.16 0.54 24.62
CA GLN A 662 38.20 0.15 25.65
C GLN A 662 36.75 0.28 25.15
N ILE A 663 36.37 1.44 24.57
CA ILE A 663 34.99 1.63 24.12
C ILE A 663 34.64 0.69 22.97
N LYS A 664 35.62 0.43 22.09
CA LYS A 664 35.50 -0.54 21.01
C LYS A 664 35.24 -1.95 21.53
N ALA A 665 35.98 -2.39 22.55
CA ALA A 665 35.79 -3.70 23.16
C ALA A 665 34.40 -3.83 23.81
N LEU A 666 33.90 -2.75 24.43
CA LEU A 666 32.56 -2.73 25.04
C LEU A 666 31.44 -2.75 24.00
N MET A 667 31.59 -2.01 22.90
CA MET A 667 30.55 -1.92 21.87
C MET A 667 30.53 -3.10 20.89
N ALA A 668 31.64 -3.79 20.68
CA ALA A 668 31.73 -4.88 19.71
C ALA A 668 30.77 -6.03 20.05
N GLY A 669 29.94 -6.42 19.09
CA GLY A 669 28.99 -7.52 19.27
C GLY A 669 27.69 -7.32 18.50
N THR A 670 26.79 -8.28 18.67
CA THR A 670 25.40 -8.15 18.19
C THR A 670 24.52 -7.78 19.38
N TRP A 671 23.78 -6.69 19.26
CA TRP A 671 22.97 -6.10 20.33
C TRP A 671 21.52 -6.06 19.89
N ILE A 672 20.61 -6.59 20.70
CA ILE A 672 19.18 -6.63 20.40
C ILE A 672 18.46 -5.69 21.37
N MET A 673 17.69 -4.74 20.84
CA MET A 673 16.90 -3.84 21.68
C MET A 673 15.84 -4.63 22.46
N ASP A 674 15.75 -4.36 23.76
CA ASP A 674 14.67 -4.84 24.61
C ASP A 674 13.56 -3.77 24.70
N PRO A 675 12.41 -3.96 24.04
CA PRO A 675 11.33 -3.00 24.09
C PRO A 675 10.66 -2.93 25.47
N GLU A 676 10.72 -3.98 26.29
CA GLU A 676 10.06 -4.02 27.61
C GLU A 676 10.79 -3.18 28.66
N GLU A 677 12.11 -3.01 28.51
CA GLU A 677 12.94 -2.19 29.39
C GLU A 677 13.10 -0.74 28.88
N THR A 678 12.50 -0.38 27.74
CA THR A 678 12.61 0.97 27.19
C THR A 678 11.78 1.97 28.02
N GLU A 679 12.40 3.07 28.47
CA GLU A 679 11.75 4.14 29.24
C GLU A 679 11.63 5.42 28.39
N GLY A 680 10.63 6.25 28.67
CA GLY A 680 10.36 7.47 27.88
C GLY A 680 9.78 7.16 26.50
N SER A 681 9.89 8.09 25.55
CA SER A 681 9.26 7.93 24.23
C SER A 681 10.12 8.46 23.08
N MET A 682 10.60 7.56 22.24
CA MET A 682 11.27 7.95 20.98
C MET A 682 10.34 8.74 20.07
N ASN A 683 9.04 8.45 20.08
CA ASN A 683 8.06 9.19 19.29
C ASN A 683 8.01 10.67 19.72
N ALA A 684 8.10 10.95 21.03
CA ALA A 684 8.20 12.31 21.56
C ALA A 684 9.46 13.03 21.07
N VAL A 685 10.61 12.36 21.15
CA VAL A 685 11.90 12.89 20.66
C VAL A 685 11.80 13.24 19.17
N LEU A 686 11.26 12.34 18.36
CA LEU A 686 11.12 12.54 16.92
C LEU A 686 10.08 13.64 16.57
N LEU A 687 9.03 13.81 17.38
CA LEU A 687 8.05 14.89 17.21
C LEU A 687 8.68 16.26 17.43
N GLU A 688 9.44 16.42 18.52
CA GLU A 688 10.19 17.65 18.79
C GLU A 688 11.22 17.95 17.69
N GLN A 689 11.82 16.90 17.11
CA GLN A 689 12.71 17.00 15.94
C GLN A 689 11.98 17.28 14.61
N GLY A 690 10.64 17.31 14.60
CA GLY A 690 9.84 17.64 13.43
C GLY A 690 9.69 16.52 12.41
N VAL A 691 9.93 15.28 12.82
CA VAL A 691 9.63 14.10 12.00
C VAL A 691 8.12 13.91 11.93
N ASN A 692 7.56 13.70 10.74
CA ASN A 692 6.12 13.50 10.58
C ASN A 692 5.61 12.20 11.24
N VAL A 693 4.33 12.16 11.62
CA VAL A 693 3.74 11.04 12.37
C VAL A 693 3.74 9.72 11.60
N LEU A 694 3.74 9.76 10.26
CA LEU A 694 3.79 8.54 9.44
C LEU A 694 5.11 7.80 9.66
N LEU A 695 6.23 8.52 9.58
CA LEU A 695 7.57 7.96 9.83
C LEU A 695 7.79 7.64 11.31
N ARG A 696 7.24 8.44 12.24
CA ARG A 696 7.35 8.14 13.67
C ARG A 696 6.63 6.86 14.06
N SER A 697 5.44 6.62 13.50
CA SER A 697 4.66 5.40 13.78
C SER A 697 5.44 4.16 13.38
N VAL A 698 6.06 4.17 12.20
CA VAL A 698 6.94 3.08 11.73
C VAL A 698 8.14 2.89 12.67
N ASN A 699 8.87 3.97 12.98
CA ASN A 699 10.06 3.89 13.85
C ASN A 699 9.75 3.48 15.30
N SER A 700 8.51 3.68 15.77
CA SER A 700 8.12 3.30 17.13
C SER A 700 7.93 1.80 17.32
N LYS A 701 7.67 1.06 16.23
CA LYS A 701 7.41 -0.39 16.24
C LYS A 701 8.61 -1.24 15.84
N THR A 702 9.66 -0.62 15.33
CA THR A 702 10.85 -1.36 14.93
C THR A 702 11.69 -1.72 16.14
N VAL A 703 12.01 -3.01 16.28
CA VAL A 703 12.99 -3.51 17.24
C VAL A 703 14.32 -3.68 16.48
N PRO A 704 15.28 -2.76 16.63
CA PRO A 704 16.55 -2.86 15.93
C PRO A 704 17.45 -3.93 16.55
N THR A 705 18.10 -4.69 15.67
CA THR A 705 19.29 -5.47 15.98
C THR A 705 20.49 -4.71 15.44
N TRP A 706 21.48 -4.43 16.29
CA TRP A 706 22.72 -3.76 15.90
C TRP A 706 23.86 -4.75 15.85
N VAL A 707 24.49 -4.87 14.69
CA VAL A 707 25.77 -5.55 14.54
C VAL A 707 26.86 -4.48 14.54
N VAL A 708 27.63 -4.41 15.61
CA VAL A 708 28.66 -3.39 15.79
C VAL A 708 30.01 -3.92 15.33
N HIS A 709 30.47 -3.39 14.21
CA HIS A 709 31.78 -3.67 13.64
C HIS A 709 32.78 -2.60 14.08
N VAL A 710 33.88 -3.07 14.65
CA VAL A 710 35.00 -2.23 15.03
C VAL A 710 36.12 -2.41 14.00
N ASN A 711 36.32 -1.42 13.13
CA ASN A 711 37.42 -1.39 12.15
C ASN A 711 38.63 -0.56 12.64
N CYS A 712 39.72 -0.57 11.86
CA CYS A 712 40.94 0.20 12.12
C CYS A 712 40.70 1.73 12.06
N ASP A 713 41.34 2.43 13.01
CA ASP A 713 41.45 3.86 13.32
C ASP A 713 40.16 4.70 13.51
N ASN A 714 39.93 5.06 14.78
CA ASN A 714 39.00 6.09 15.29
C ASN A 714 37.54 6.05 14.84
N LYS A 715 37.01 4.91 14.39
CA LYS A 715 35.59 4.79 14.01
C LYS A 715 34.93 3.53 14.59
N ILE A 716 33.62 3.63 14.81
CA ILE A 716 32.71 2.50 15.08
C ILE A 716 31.70 2.45 13.94
N VAL A 717 31.49 1.26 13.38
CA VAL A 717 30.47 1.01 12.36
C VAL A 717 29.35 0.20 13.00
N ILE A 718 28.12 0.67 12.89
CA ILE A 718 26.93 -0.02 13.40
C ILE A 718 26.05 -0.36 12.20
N ASP A 719 25.90 -1.65 11.93
CA ASP A 719 24.93 -2.15 10.97
C ASP A 719 23.63 -2.46 11.73
N GLU A 720 22.64 -1.60 11.59
CA GLU A 720 21.29 -1.77 12.13
C GLU A 720 20.44 -2.56 11.15
N VAL A 721 19.86 -3.64 11.64
CA VAL A 721 18.89 -4.46 10.91
C VAL A 721 17.58 -4.44 11.69
N THR A 722 16.52 -4.01 11.03
CA THR A 722 15.13 -4.16 11.47
C THR A 722 14.40 -5.06 10.48
N MET A 723 13.14 -5.42 10.78
CA MET A 723 12.29 -6.12 9.82
C MET A 723 12.07 -5.31 8.52
N LEU A 724 12.09 -3.98 8.60
CA LEU A 724 11.63 -3.09 7.53
C LEU A 724 12.77 -2.33 6.83
N GLU A 725 13.89 -2.15 7.51
CA GLU A 725 15.02 -1.35 7.06
C GLU A 725 16.35 -1.94 7.54
N ARG A 726 17.36 -1.84 6.67
CA ARG A 726 18.77 -1.93 7.05
C ARG A 726 19.36 -0.53 7.04
N ARG A 727 20.30 -0.25 7.92
CA ARG A 727 21.01 1.03 8.00
C ARG A 727 22.44 0.80 8.45
N ARG A 728 23.36 1.60 7.92
CA ARG A 728 24.76 1.60 8.34
C ARG A 728 25.12 2.96 8.93
N PHE A 729 25.49 2.98 10.19
CA PHE A 729 25.96 4.17 10.89
C PHE A 729 27.48 4.11 11.03
N VAL A 730 28.12 5.26 10.90
CA VAL A 730 29.54 5.43 11.19
C VAL A 730 29.67 6.51 12.24
N ILE A 731 30.24 6.17 13.40
CA ILE A 731 30.51 7.11 14.48
C ILE A 731 32.01 7.36 14.50
N ALA A 732 32.42 8.61 14.24
CA ALA A 732 33.81 9.03 14.39
C ALA A 732 34.11 9.30 15.86
N LEU A 733 35.16 8.68 16.40
CA LEU A 733 35.55 8.72 17.82
C LEU A 733 36.56 9.83 18.15
N ASP A 734 37.15 10.47 17.13
CA ASP A 734 38.23 11.45 17.26
C ASP A 734 37.76 12.90 17.46
N GLY A 735 36.45 13.09 17.71
CA GLY A 735 35.85 14.42 17.81
C GLY A 735 35.70 15.13 16.48
N THR A 736 36.02 14.50 15.34
CA THR A 736 35.73 15.08 14.02
C THR A 736 34.23 15.12 13.78
N GLU A 737 33.78 16.19 13.13
CA GLU A 737 32.39 16.31 12.70
C GLU A 737 32.18 15.50 11.43
N TRP A 738 31.09 14.75 11.37
CA TRP A 738 30.69 14.06 10.16
C TRP A 738 29.24 14.38 9.80
N THR A 739 28.97 14.41 8.50
CA THR A 739 27.62 14.63 7.95
C THR A 739 27.08 13.29 7.47
N TRP A 740 25.81 13.01 7.76
CA TRP A 740 25.13 11.80 7.31
C TRP A 740 23.65 12.08 7.05
N GLU A 741 22.99 11.20 6.30
CA GLU A 741 21.59 11.36 5.92
C GLU A 741 20.70 10.43 6.76
N SER A 742 19.66 11.00 7.36
CA SER A 742 18.58 10.28 8.03
C SER A 742 17.30 10.33 7.20
N VAL A 743 16.62 9.20 7.01
CA VAL A 743 15.31 9.14 6.31
C VAL A 743 14.29 10.09 6.93
N SER A 744 14.30 10.16 8.25
CA SER A 744 13.30 10.89 9.01
C SER A 744 13.69 12.35 9.24
N ARG A 745 14.98 12.66 9.30
CA ARG A 745 15.51 13.98 9.69
C ARG A 745 16.17 14.75 8.54
N GLY A 746 16.44 14.10 7.41
CA GLY A 746 17.26 14.64 6.33
C GLY A 746 18.75 14.61 6.67
N TRP A 747 19.51 15.50 6.05
CA TRP A 747 20.94 15.66 6.33
C TRP A 747 21.17 16.23 7.73
N VAL A 748 21.99 15.54 8.51
CA VAL A 748 22.34 15.91 9.89
C VAL A 748 23.85 15.85 10.08
N LYS A 749 24.32 16.56 11.10
CA LYS A 749 25.73 16.61 11.46
C LYS A 749 25.91 16.06 12.86
N SER A 750 26.92 15.24 13.05
CA SER A 750 27.21 14.65 14.34
C SER A 750 28.67 14.81 14.72
N ARG A 751 28.92 14.77 16.03
CA ARG A 751 30.23 14.73 16.66
C ARG A 751 30.15 13.81 17.87
N SER A 752 31.25 13.16 18.22
CA SER A 752 31.30 12.32 19.42
C SER A 752 32.52 12.59 20.27
N CYS A 753 32.48 12.18 21.53
CA CYS A 753 33.65 12.05 22.38
C CYS A 753 33.54 10.83 23.29
N ILE A 754 34.69 10.32 23.70
CA ILE A 754 34.79 9.22 24.66
C ILE A 754 34.92 9.83 26.06
N LEU A 755 34.14 9.32 27.00
CA LEU A 755 34.10 9.78 28.38
C LEU A 755 34.49 8.64 29.34
N SER A 756 34.70 9.01 30.61
CA SER A 756 34.86 8.06 31.71
C SER A 756 35.95 7.01 31.45
N GLY A 757 37.07 7.43 30.84
CA GLY A 757 38.22 6.57 30.56
C GLY A 757 37.95 5.45 29.55
N GLY A 758 36.98 5.61 28.65
CA GLY A 758 36.67 4.61 27.62
C GLY A 758 35.42 3.77 27.88
N ARG A 759 34.65 4.05 28.94
CA ARG A 759 33.44 3.29 29.29
C ARG A 759 32.13 3.94 28.84
N GLU A 760 32.19 5.16 28.32
CA GLU A 760 31.02 5.89 27.88
C GLU A 760 31.30 6.56 26.54
N LEU A 761 30.32 6.52 25.63
CA LEU A 761 30.36 7.23 24.36
C LEU A 761 29.26 8.30 24.37
N TYR A 762 29.64 9.54 24.10
CA TYR A 762 28.71 10.65 23.93
C TYR A 762 28.67 11.05 22.46
N VAL A 763 27.47 11.21 21.91
CA VAL A 763 27.25 11.70 20.54
C VAL A 763 26.28 12.87 20.59
N GLU A 764 26.64 13.96 19.94
CA GLU A 764 25.73 15.07 19.67
C GLU A 764 25.43 15.16 18.19
N THR A 765 24.16 15.43 17.86
CA THR A 765 23.67 15.53 16.48
C THR A 765 22.84 16.80 16.33
N GLU A 766 23.24 17.67 15.41
CA GLU A 766 22.46 18.83 15.01
C GLU A 766 21.25 18.37 14.19
N VAL A 767 20.04 18.66 14.68
CA VAL A 767 18.79 18.27 14.04
C VAL A 767 17.89 19.49 13.94
N GLN A 768 17.76 20.00 12.72
CA GLN A 768 17.02 21.23 12.41
C GLN A 768 17.50 22.43 13.25
N GLU A 769 16.65 22.97 14.12
CA GLU A 769 16.97 24.12 14.99
C GLU A 769 17.55 23.69 16.36
N GLY A 770 17.57 22.39 16.66
CA GLY A 770 17.95 21.85 17.97
C GLY A 770 19.12 20.86 17.92
N ILE A 771 19.40 20.25 19.06
CA ILE A 771 20.48 19.28 19.24
C ILE A 771 19.96 18.03 19.95
N GLU A 772 20.21 16.86 19.35
CA GLU A 772 20.05 15.56 19.99
C GLU A 772 21.36 15.17 20.65
N ARG A 773 21.30 14.69 21.88
CA ARG A 773 22.45 14.22 22.65
C ARG A 773 22.19 12.79 23.12
N VAL A 774 23.15 11.91 22.86
CA VAL A 774 23.04 10.48 23.12
C VAL A 774 24.21 10.02 23.95
N TRP A 775 23.93 9.32 25.06
CA TRP A 775 24.92 8.63 25.87
C TRP A 775 24.75 7.13 25.72
N TYR A 776 25.84 6.44 25.42
CA TYR A 776 25.94 4.98 25.45
C TYR A 776 26.72 4.57 26.70
N GLN A 777 26.08 3.79 27.56
CA GLN A 777 26.63 3.26 28.80
C GLN A 777 26.47 1.75 28.86
N PHE A 778 27.29 1.07 29.67
CA PHE A 778 27.28 -0.39 29.80
C PHE A 778 26.99 -0.80 31.25
N GLN A 779 26.06 -1.74 31.41
CA GLN A 779 25.55 -2.25 32.69
C GLN A 779 25.63 -3.79 32.71
N ASP A 780 25.31 -4.39 33.86
CA ASP A 780 25.22 -5.85 34.04
C ASP A 780 26.49 -6.64 33.66
N GLY A 781 27.65 -6.09 33.98
CA GLY A 781 28.94 -6.68 33.58
C GLY A 781 29.15 -6.61 32.07
N ASP A 782 28.81 -5.47 31.46
CA ASP A 782 28.96 -5.15 30.04
C ASP A 782 28.09 -6.00 29.10
N LYS A 783 26.99 -6.58 29.63
CA LYS A 783 26.02 -7.37 28.84
C LYS A 783 24.81 -6.55 28.37
N THR A 784 24.59 -5.40 28.97
CA THR A 784 23.49 -4.50 28.65
C THR A 784 24.08 -3.15 28.23
N MET A 785 23.78 -2.71 27.02
CA MET A 785 24.09 -1.36 26.54
C MET A 785 22.85 -0.48 26.69
N VAL A 786 22.99 0.64 27.37
CA VAL A 786 21.92 1.60 27.62
C VAL A 786 22.18 2.85 26.80
N GLN A 787 21.23 3.17 25.92
CA GLN A 787 21.22 4.36 25.09
C GLN A 787 20.27 5.39 25.69
N ASN A 788 20.80 6.48 26.24
CA ASN A 788 20.01 7.60 26.74
C ASN A 788 20.00 8.72 25.71
N ILE A 789 18.83 9.05 25.18
CA ILE A 789 18.61 10.04 24.11
C ILE A 789 17.88 11.25 24.71
N PHE A 790 18.37 12.44 24.43
CA PHE A 790 17.79 13.71 24.87
C PHE A 790 17.75 14.69 23.72
N TYR A 791 16.65 15.44 23.58
CA TYR A 791 16.54 16.51 22.59
C TYR A 791 16.39 17.87 23.25
N PHE A 792 17.12 18.85 22.73
CA PHE A 792 17.14 20.23 23.21
C PHE A 792 16.81 21.15 22.04
N THR A 793 15.95 22.14 22.28
CA THR A 793 15.53 23.12 21.25
C THR A 793 16.63 24.11 20.90
N ASN A 794 17.68 24.24 21.73
CA ASN A 794 18.87 25.03 21.44
C ASN A 794 20.08 24.40 22.16
N PRO A 795 21.29 24.43 21.56
CA PRO A 795 22.54 24.05 22.24
C PRO A 795 22.73 24.59 23.67
N THR A 796 22.19 25.78 23.97
CA THR A 796 22.39 26.49 25.24
C THR A 796 21.34 26.18 26.32
N THR A 797 20.22 25.54 25.99
CA THR A 797 19.20 25.20 26.99
C THR A 797 19.68 24.07 27.91
N SER A 798 19.46 24.22 29.22
CA SER A 798 19.93 23.29 30.24
C SER A 798 19.03 22.08 30.45
N LYS A 799 17.77 22.15 30.01
CA LYS A 799 16.79 21.06 30.13
C LYS A 799 16.36 20.56 28.75
N PRO A 800 16.31 19.25 28.53
CA PRO A 800 15.76 18.68 27.32
C PRO A 800 14.24 18.82 27.31
N VAL A 801 13.67 18.91 26.11
CA VAL A 801 12.23 18.96 25.88
C VAL A 801 11.62 17.57 25.71
N ALA A 802 12.44 16.58 25.36
CA ALA A 802 12.03 15.18 25.25
C ALA A 802 13.23 14.25 25.49
N SER A 803 12.96 13.04 25.98
CA SER A 803 13.97 12.00 26.16
C SER A 803 13.42 10.58 25.96
N CYS A 804 14.34 9.65 25.71
CA CYS A 804 14.07 8.23 25.53
C CYS A 804 15.29 7.45 26.01
N LYS A 805 15.07 6.35 26.74
CA LYS A 805 16.12 5.44 27.19
C LYS A 805 15.85 4.04 26.64
N ARG A 806 16.78 3.50 25.87
CA ARG A 806 16.67 2.17 25.23
C ARG A 806 17.71 1.22 25.81
N HIS A 807 17.31 0.00 26.09
CA HIS A 807 18.19 -1.06 26.56
C HIS A 807 18.46 -2.04 25.43
N PHE A 808 19.71 -2.47 25.30
CA PHE A 808 20.15 -3.44 24.30
C PHE A 808 20.89 -4.57 25.02
N LYS A 809 20.52 -5.81 24.73
CA LYS A 809 21.15 -7.00 25.30
C LYS A 809 22.10 -7.62 24.28
N ILE A 810 23.32 -7.97 24.71
CA ILE A 810 24.29 -8.61 23.82
C ILE A 810 23.86 -10.05 23.51
N GLN A 811 23.83 -10.41 22.24
CA GLN A 811 23.61 -11.78 21.79
C GLN A 811 24.91 -12.56 21.94
N LEU A 812 24.95 -13.44 22.94
CA LEU A 812 26.09 -14.32 23.17
C LEU A 812 26.08 -15.47 22.14
N PRO A 813 27.26 -15.97 21.72
CA PRO A 813 27.34 -17.12 20.83
C PRO A 813 26.61 -18.35 21.40
N PRO A 814 25.95 -19.16 20.55
CA PRO A 814 25.37 -20.43 21.00
C PRO A 814 26.46 -21.32 21.59
N GLY A 815 26.28 -21.73 22.86
CA GLY A 815 27.25 -22.55 23.61
C GLY A 815 28.03 -21.84 24.72
N SER A 816 27.78 -20.54 24.98
CA SER A 816 28.34 -19.89 26.17
C SER A 816 27.69 -20.43 27.47
N PRO A 817 28.42 -20.48 28.61
CA PRO A 817 28.00 -21.21 29.82
C PRO A 817 26.77 -20.65 30.54
N THR A 818 26.16 -19.58 30.00
CA THR A 818 25.01 -18.88 30.58
C THR A 818 23.84 -18.73 29.60
N SER A 819 23.83 -19.50 28.49
CA SER A 819 22.61 -19.62 27.68
C SER A 819 21.51 -20.30 28.51
N ALA A 820 20.61 -19.50 29.07
CA ALA A 820 19.37 -20.01 29.64
C ALA A 820 18.61 -20.71 28.52
N LYS A 821 18.33 -22.01 28.71
CA LYS A 821 17.42 -22.75 27.85
C LYS A 821 16.06 -22.04 27.86
N LYS A 822 15.67 -21.46 26.73
CA LYS A 822 14.28 -21.31 26.32
C LYS A 822 14.16 -21.79 24.89
#